data_AF-A0AAU5XGM5-F1
#
_entry.id   AF-A0AAU5XGM5-F1
#
_cell.length_a   1.000
_cell.length_b   1.000
_cell.length_c   1.000
_cell.angle_alpha   90.00
_cell.angle_beta   90.00
_cell.angle_gamma   90.00
#
_symmetry.space_group_name_H-M   'P 1'
#
loop_
_entity.id
_entity.type
_entity.pdbx_description
1 polymer ?
#
loop_
_entity_poly.entity_id
_entity_poly.type
_entity_poly.pdbx_seq_one_letter_code
_entity_poly.pdbx_strand_id
1 'polypeptide(L)'
;MLAANRLGRITLAAVLSAALTALGPPGQAHAATDAAGWLPKTPDFWPVVVDQSHTSRVPVTHGVDAYSETYDAVGGRQHSQVLDVDLGDPNVRVGAVEAGNQITYPADETVTSMGDRTGAVAGINGDYFDINATGRPTGGVIVGGRLLKSPQPGFNAQLGVRPDGSMVIGPQSYTGTVADGAATHAITSVNTVTDIGKGGVGKVTPDLGGPTAVAASTFVLGHADGGTLTVDSVTPGVTSIPRLTAGQEGLAGAGAGGQWLSANVHPGDTLQISEKTPDLKEMISGATVLVKDGKAYKDPAGTPPGGANPSRNPETAIGLSKDGRHATFVVLDGRAGESVASGVTPDEATGYLLAHGADSAILFDGGGSSELVARKPGDTKPSVMNAPSDGHERPVANGLFVYSTAKAAGPARKVVINDGTPVTTVPGATADVPVYATDAAWNPATGTPEVRVEPSSLATWQNGTLTARRAGDGIIIARDGHVTTTEPLHVLSKLDSLAIGPDEPDAVNGATQQFTLTGNGSVPIPAETARWTVTPANLGTVDAHGLFTAAAGGSGLATVTATAGGASASTTVAVGSVSALIDEMSDPAGWNLRNTTGQPADLSLASGVVPPGSTASGSLRLTYTVPGGSGVKQLVLSSKTTLQAETDSEGRNPTGIGLWVKGDGSGINLAESYIGADGLTTTLYPTTVTWKDWRLVVAQLPPGLKFPLKISFIDFLGINAPTTMSGTLDVSGLQALYSPRPVTAPPYTPIPKNPSWLSYEESAKDFGRGGTTLLTGDDAHMVASDPGSAAGHVMDAIAERVPGLNVDRAQFLGDMSDDGQPADLAYADQKMKALGVPYRDVVGNHEISQGVLPENANFAQVFGDTHYAYTAGAANVIVTDNAHGGLLSSDAYQRPAEAQYPWLVKQLTANRSKALMVITHEPAYDPHPEANSQFGDRWEARMYLRLIQRYQQTHRGTHVIMLYGHARGFAEQVLDPLGQPSADGVPQLTFADLGMPAYASADKGGFYHFGLIHVTPSGTFRFTVEPVLASIAVTGPSSLAAGAKATLTATGTAVGGDNLPSLTLPIADPASHVWSSSDRRVVSVDRSTGALTAHRPGTATVSVTSGGVTGKRTLTVTG
;
A
#
# COMPACT_ATOMS: atom_id res chain seq x y z
N MET A 1 -11.77 65.91 5.38
CA MET A 1 -12.97 66.41 6.08
C MET A 1 -13.93 65.24 6.22
N LEU A 2 -13.88 64.54 7.36
CA LEU A 2 -14.85 64.57 8.48
C LEU A 2 -16.18 63.86 8.10
N ALA A 3 -16.40 62.59 8.44
CA ALA A 3 -16.60 61.95 9.76
C ALA A 3 -18.10 61.85 10.12
N ALA A 4 -18.57 60.64 10.42
CA ALA A 4 -19.87 60.40 11.05
C ALA A 4 -19.77 59.28 12.10
N ASN A 5 -20.58 59.46 13.14
CA ASN A 5 -20.28 59.17 14.54
C ASN A 5 -20.57 57.74 15.02
N ARG A 6 -19.91 57.42 16.13
CA ARG A 6 -19.85 56.16 16.87
C ARG A 6 -20.98 55.99 17.91
N LEU A 7 -21.29 54.70 18.11
CA LEU A 7 -21.53 53.97 19.38
C LEU A 7 -22.90 54.12 20.10
N GLY A 8 -23.73 53.08 19.93
CA GLY A 8 -23.75 51.94 20.85
C GLY A 8 -24.80 51.96 21.97
N ARG A 9 -25.80 51.07 21.89
CA ARG A 9 -26.59 50.58 23.04
C ARG A 9 -27.04 49.13 22.85
N ILE A 10 -27.00 48.40 23.95
CA ILE A 10 -27.33 46.98 24.13
C ILE A 10 -28.76 46.88 24.71
N THR A 11 -29.43 45.78 24.35
CA THR A 11 -30.36 44.94 25.15
C THR A 11 -31.88 45.18 25.17
N LEU A 12 -32.56 44.18 24.58
CA LEU A 12 -33.54 43.23 25.17
C LEU A 12 -35.06 43.48 25.03
N ALA A 13 -35.66 42.53 24.28
CA ALA A 13 -36.88 41.75 24.56
C ALA A 13 -38.30 42.36 24.43
N ALA A 14 -38.96 41.93 23.34
CA ALA A 14 -40.02 40.90 23.32
C ALA A 14 -41.51 41.31 23.24
N VAL A 15 -42.26 40.39 22.56
CA VAL A 15 -43.73 40.15 22.54
C VAL A 15 -44.49 40.93 21.45
N LEU A 16 -45.28 40.37 20.51
CA LEU A 16 -45.79 39.02 20.18
C LEU A 16 -46.38 39.05 18.74
N SER A 17 -46.40 37.93 17.99
CA SER A 17 -47.59 37.39 17.27
C SER A 17 -47.28 36.10 16.48
N ALA A 18 -48.28 35.22 16.43
CA ALA A 18 -48.23 33.77 16.22
C ALA A 18 -48.28 33.24 14.77
N ALA A 19 -47.64 32.05 14.62
CA ALA A 19 -48.08 30.81 13.96
C ALA A 19 -48.35 30.72 12.43
N LEU A 20 -47.57 29.89 11.71
CA LEU A 20 -47.98 28.54 11.23
C LEU A 20 -46.81 27.76 10.55
N THR A 21 -46.54 26.56 11.08
CA THR A 21 -46.16 25.27 10.42
C THR A 21 -45.05 25.16 9.35
N ALA A 22 -43.88 24.74 9.83
CA ALA A 22 -43.10 23.52 9.49
C ALA A 22 -42.97 23.05 8.01
N LEU A 23 -41.80 23.34 7.41
CA LEU A 23 -41.02 22.48 6.51
C LEU A 23 -39.55 22.95 6.64
N GLY A 24 -38.76 22.27 7.48
CA GLY A 24 -37.32 22.52 7.63
C GLY A 24 -36.51 21.42 6.92
N PRO A 25 -35.36 21.74 6.30
CA PRO A 25 -34.54 20.76 5.58
C PRO A 25 -33.94 19.71 6.54
N PRO A 26 -33.69 18.48 6.07
CA PRO A 26 -33.14 17.42 6.90
C PRO A 26 -31.68 17.73 7.29
N GLY A 27 -31.48 17.85 8.60
CA GLY A 27 -30.38 17.24 9.36
C GLY A 27 -28.95 17.50 8.91
N GLN A 28 -28.38 18.64 9.32
CA GLN A 28 -26.94 18.73 9.53
C GLN A 28 -26.54 17.76 10.65
N ALA A 29 -25.81 16.70 10.27
CA ALA A 29 -25.06 15.88 11.21
C ALA A 29 -24.07 16.75 11.98
N HIS A 30 -23.93 16.45 13.27
CA HIS A 30 -23.14 17.22 14.23
C HIS A 30 -21.65 17.23 13.82
N ALA A 31 -21.19 18.37 13.32
CA ALA A 31 -19.78 18.70 13.22
C ALA A 31 -19.21 18.95 14.62
N ALA A 32 -18.61 17.92 15.22
CA ALA A 32 -17.77 18.06 16.40
C ALA A 32 -16.36 18.48 15.93
N THR A 33 -16.13 19.80 15.93
CA THR A 33 -14.85 20.52 16.01
C THR A 33 -13.61 19.94 15.30
N ASP A 34 -13.33 20.56 14.14
CA ASP A 34 -12.08 20.55 13.36
C ASP A 34 -10.83 20.97 14.14
N ALA A 35 -9.81 20.10 14.12
CA ALA A 35 -8.38 20.43 14.16
C ALA A 35 -7.62 19.17 13.69
N ALA A 36 -7.06 19.02 12.48
CA ALA A 36 -6.66 19.97 11.46
C ALA A 36 -6.76 19.27 10.08
N GLY A 37 -7.53 19.82 9.14
CA GLY A 37 -7.85 19.22 7.83
C GLY A 37 -6.69 19.15 6.82
N TRP A 38 -5.46 18.91 7.26
CA TRP A 38 -4.30 18.76 6.38
C TRP A 38 -4.06 17.31 5.93
N LEU A 39 -4.59 16.32 6.68
CA LEU A 39 -4.61 14.90 6.32
C LEU A 39 -6.03 14.39 6.11
N PRO A 40 -6.20 13.32 5.30
CA PRO A 40 -7.42 12.52 5.31
C PRO A 40 -7.67 11.92 6.71
N LYS A 41 -8.93 11.58 6.99
CA LYS A 41 -9.28 10.88 8.22
C LYS A 41 -8.91 9.41 8.08
N THR A 42 -8.09 8.90 9.00
CA THR A 42 -7.80 7.47 9.12
C THR A 42 -9.00 6.74 9.74
N PRO A 43 -9.57 5.71 9.10
CA PRO A 43 -10.57 4.85 9.73
C PRO A 43 -10.00 4.13 10.96
N ASP A 44 -10.85 3.75 11.92
CA ASP A 44 -10.39 2.99 13.09
C ASP A 44 -9.71 1.68 12.65
N PHE A 45 -8.73 1.21 13.42
CA PHE A 45 -7.94 -0.01 13.13
C PHE A 45 -7.06 0.03 11.86
N TRP A 46 -7.13 1.09 11.05
CA TRP A 46 -6.25 1.24 9.89
C TRP A 46 -4.89 1.81 10.28
N PRO A 47 -3.82 1.48 9.54
CA PRO A 47 -2.62 2.31 9.52
C PRO A 47 -2.96 3.73 9.04
N VAL A 48 -2.11 4.70 9.38
CA VAL A 48 -2.30 6.10 8.99
C VAL A 48 -2.53 6.24 7.49
N VAL A 49 -3.63 6.89 7.12
CA VAL A 49 -3.94 7.27 5.74
C VAL A 49 -3.24 8.60 5.43
N VAL A 50 -2.35 8.60 4.45
CA VAL A 50 -1.59 9.78 4.02
C VAL A 50 -2.21 10.48 2.81
N ASP A 51 -2.95 9.73 1.99
CA ASP A 51 -3.71 10.27 0.87
C ASP A 51 -5.04 9.53 0.66
N GLN A 52 -6.01 10.23 0.10
CA GLN A 52 -7.31 9.67 -0.23
C GLN A 52 -7.83 10.33 -1.50
N SER A 53 -8.45 9.53 -2.36
CA SER A 53 -9.23 10.01 -3.50
C SER A 53 -10.51 9.20 -3.63
N HIS A 54 -11.49 9.76 -4.31
CA HIS A 54 -12.73 9.05 -4.65
C HIS A 54 -13.20 9.50 -6.03
N THR A 55 -13.92 8.61 -6.71
CA THR A 55 -14.64 8.99 -7.93
C THR A 55 -15.88 9.82 -7.58
N SER A 56 -16.45 10.50 -8.57
CA SER A 56 -17.74 11.17 -8.36
C SER A 56 -18.82 10.12 -8.15
N ARG A 57 -19.83 10.41 -7.32
CA ARG A 57 -21.00 9.54 -7.15
C ARG A 57 -21.80 9.48 -8.43
N VAL A 58 -22.06 8.26 -8.89
CA VAL A 58 -22.77 7.97 -10.13
C VAL A 58 -24.11 7.31 -9.79
N PRO A 59 -25.25 7.91 -10.16
CA PRO A 59 -26.55 7.31 -9.90
C PRO A 59 -26.77 6.07 -10.75
N VAL A 60 -27.06 4.95 -10.10
CA VAL A 60 -27.44 3.67 -10.73
C VAL A 60 -28.94 3.66 -11.02
N THR A 61 -29.74 4.11 -10.06
CA THR A 61 -31.18 4.40 -10.16
C THR A 61 -31.55 5.38 -9.03
N HIS A 62 -32.74 5.94 -9.02
CA HIS A 62 -33.17 6.82 -7.92
C HIS A 62 -33.12 6.08 -6.58
N GLY A 63 -32.39 6.65 -5.60
CA GLY A 63 -32.12 6.02 -4.29
C GLY A 63 -30.88 5.11 -4.26
N VAL A 64 -30.11 5.01 -5.35
CA VAL A 64 -28.91 4.15 -5.42
C VAL A 64 -27.79 4.85 -6.19
N ASP A 65 -26.67 5.11 -5.51
CA ASP A 65 -25.44 5.66 -6.11
C ASP A 65 -24.29 4.67 -6.01
N ALA A 66 -23.39 4.67 -6.99
CA ALA A 66 -22.13 3.94 -6.97
C ALA A 66 -20.93 4.89 -7.02
N TYR A 67 -19.85 4.54 -6.32
CA TYR A 67 -18.57 5.24 -6.39
C TYR A 67 -17.44 4.35 -5.90
N SER A 68 -16.21 4.78 -6.14
CA SER A 68 -15.00 4.12 -5.65
C SER A 68 -14.18 5.06 -4.78
N GLU A 69 -13.43 4.48 -3.85
CA GLU A 69 -12.49 5.21 -3.00
C GLU A 69 -11.13 4.52 -3.03
N THR A 70 -10.07 5.32 -3.02
CA THR A 70 -8.69 4.89 -2.85
C THR A 70 -8.11 5.54 -1.61
N TYR A 71 -7.52 4.74 -0.73
CA TYR A 71 -6.82 5.19 0.46
C TYR A 71 -5.37 4.73 0.37
N ASP A 72 -4.44 5.69 0.38
CA ASP A 72 -3.01 5.41 0.50
C ASP A 72 -2.65 5.43 1.98
N ALA A 73 -2.57 4.26 2.59
CA ALA A 73 -2.13 4.09 3.97
C ALA A 73 -0.66 3.66 4.03
N VAL A 74 0.03 4.00 5.12
CA VAL A 74 1.45 3.64 5.32
C VAL A 74 1.70 2.13 5.22
N GLY A 75 0.70 1.29 5.55
CA GLY A 75 0.80 -0.17 5.44
C GLY A 75 0.27 -0.76 4.14
N GLY A 76 -0.06 0.05 3.12
CA GLY A 76 -0.54 -0.40 1.82
C GLY A 76 -1.74 0.39 1.30
N ARG A 77 -1.87 0.46 -0.02
CA ARG A 77 -3.03 1.04 -0.70
C ARG A 77 -4.25 0.16 -0.52
N GLN A 78 -5.40 0.79 -0.31
CA GLN A 78 -6.71 0.16 -0.37
C GLN A 78 -7.55 0.79 -1.47
N HIS A 79 -8.29 -0.07 -2.16
CA HIS A 79 -9.27 0.33 -3.14
C HIS A 79 -10.61 -0.29 -2.77
N SER A 80 -11.67 0.51 -2.84
CA SER A 80 -13.03 0.07 -2.49
C SER A 80 -14.02 0.49 -3.57
N GLN A 81 -14.99 -0.37 -3.80
CA GLN A 81 -16.19 -0.08 -4.59
C GLN A 81 -17.39 -0.06 -3.66
N VAL A 82 -18.18 1.01 -3.75
CA VAL A 82 -19.26 1.30 -2.82
C VAL A 82 -20.56 1.50 -3.59
N LEU A 83 -21.63 0.87 -3.10
CA LEU A 83 -23.01 1.15 -3.46
C LEU A 83 -23.72 1.75 -2.24
N ASP A 84 -24.22 2.97 -2.41
CA ASP A 84 -24.97 3.70 -1.41
C ASP A 84 -26.47 3.58 -1.69
N VAL A 85 -27.23 2.97 -0.77
CA VAL A 85 -28.61 2.51 -1.02
C VAL A 85 -29.58 3.10 0.00
N ASP A 86 -30.49 3.96 -0.47
CA ASP A 86 -31.65 4.44 0.29
C ASP A 86 -32.80 3.43 0.19
N LEU A 87 -32.94 2.60 1.24
CA LEU A 87 -34.03 1.62 1.36
C LEU A 87 -35.36 2.27 1.78
N GLY A 88 -35.35 3.55 2.16
CA GLY A 88 -36.55 4.34 2.37
C GLY A 88 -37.21 4.79 1.07
N ASP A 89 -36.48 4.73 -0.05
CA ASP A 89 -36.98 5.10 -1.36
C ASP A 89 -37.92 4.02 -1.93
N PRO A 90 -39.17 4.34 -2.33
CA PRO A 90 -40.09 3.37 -2.90
C PRO A 90 -39.66 2.81 -4.27
N ASN A 91 -38.67 3.42 -4.93
CA ASN A 91 -38.04 2.89 -6.13
C ASN A 91 -37.10 1.71 -5.84
N VAL A 92 -36.66 1.53 -4.60
CA VAL A 92 -35.63 0.54 -4.25
C VAL A 92 -36.25 -0.71 -3.63
N ARG A 93 -35.81 -1.87 -4.11
CA ARG A 93 -36.07 -3.16 -3.47
C ARG A 93 -34.78 -3.99 -3.45
N VAL A 94 -34.55 -4.71 -2.35
CA VAL A 94 -33.46 -5.68 -2.23
C VAL A 94 -34.01 -7.11 -2.36
N GLY A 95 -33.25 -8.01 -2.98
CA GLY A 95 -33.61 -9.41 -3.21
C GLY A 95 -32.42 -10.35 -3.04
N ALA A 96 -32.62 -11.49 -2.38
CA ALA A 96 -31.63 -12.57 -2.35
C ALA A 96 -31.75 -13.42 -3.63
N VAL A 97 -30.62 -13.86 -4.19
CA VAL A 97 -30.58 -14.67 -5.41
C VAL A 97 -29.63 -15.83 -5.22
N GLU A 98 -30.14 -17.05 -5.43
CA GLU A 98 -29.35 -18.28 -5.43
C GLU A 98 -28.86 -18.60 -6.85
N ALA A 99 -27.66 -19.17 -6.94
CA ALA A 99 -27.09 -19.71 -8.16
C ALA A 99 -28.04 -20.73 -8.80
N GLY A 100 -28.35 -20.56 -10.08
CA GLY A 100 -29.28 -21.44 -10.79
C GLY A 100 -30.70 -21.51 -10.20
N ASN A 101 -31.06 -20.62 -9.26
CA ASN A 101 -32.27 -20.66 -8.42
C ASN A 101 -32.41 -21.96 -7.60
N GLN A 102 -31.30 -22.55 -7.14
CA GLN A 102 -31.31 -23.80 -6.36
C GLN A 102 -30.27 -23.73 -5.24
N ILE A 103 -30.55 -24.37 -4.10
CA ILE A 103 -29.60 -24.43 -2.98
C ILE A 103 -28.39 -25.30 -3.34
N THR A 104 -28.61 -26.46 -3.97
CA THR A 104 -27.53 -27.34 -4.45
C THR A 104 -27.32 -27.15 -5.94
N TYR A 105 -26.33 -26.32 -6.30
CA TYR A 105 -25.96 -26.07 -7.69
C TYR A 105 -24.43 -26.11 -7.85
N PRO A 106 -23.82 -27.30 -8.07
CA PRO A 106 -22.36 -27.48 -8.12
C PRO A 106 -21.59 -26.66 -9.18
N ALA A 107 -22.30 -26.09 -10.16
CA ALA A 107 -21.68 -25.22 -11.17
C ALA A 107 -21.51 -23.77 -10.68
N ASP A 108 -22.19 -23.40 -9.58
CA ASP A 108 -22.28 -22.04 -9.04
C ASP A 108 -22.71 -21.03 -10.12
N GLU A 109 -22.73 -19.73 -9.82
CA GLU A 109 -23.08 -18.70 -10.81
C GLU A 109 -22.32 -17.40 -10.52
N THR A 110 -21.84 -16.69 -11.54
CA THR A 110 -21.19 -15.39 -11.32
C THR A 110 -22.20 -14.33 -10.88
N VAL A 111 -21.75 -13.33 -10.12
CA VAL A 111 -22.63 -12.26 -9.63
C VAL A 111 -23.23 -11.46 -10.78
N THR A 112 -22.47 -11.21 -11.86
CA THR A 112 -23.00 -10.56 -13.06
C THR A 112 -24.10 -11.39 -13.72
N SER A 113 -23.93 -12.71 -13.84
CA SER A 113 -24.95 -13.60 -14.41
C SER A 113 -26.23 -13.59 -13.59
N MET A 114 -26.13 -13.68 -12.25
CA MET A 114 -27.29 -13.58 -11.36
C MET A 114 -28.00 -12.23 -11.50
N GLY A 115 -27.24 -11.14 -11.58
CA GLY A 115 -27.77 -9.78 -11.76
C GLY A 115 -28.52 -9.61 -13.09
N ASP A 116 -27.95 -10.05 -14.21
CA ASP A 116 -28.58 -9.98 -15.53
C ASP A 116 -29.83 -10.87 -15.60
N ARG A 117 -29.73 -12.11 -15.12
CA ARG A 117 -30.83 -13.10 -15.11
C ARG A 117 -32.06 -12.60 -14.34
N THR A 118 -31.85 -11.83 -13.28
CA THR A 118 -32.93 -11.34 -12.42
C THR A 118 -33.36 -9.90 -12.75
N GLY A 119 -32.63 -9.20 -13.63
CA GLY A 119 -32.88 -7.81 -13.96
C GLY A 119 -32.51 -6.84 -12.84
N ALA A 120 -31.57 -7.21 -11.98
CA ALA A 120 -31.03 -6.33 -10.94
C ALA A 120 -30.34 -5.10 -11.56
N VAL A 121 -30.31 -4.00 -10.80
CA VAL A 121 -29.54 -2.80 -11.16
C VAL A 121 -28.15 -2.79 -10.54
N ALA A 122 -27.97 -3.48 -9.42
CA ALA A 122 -26.69 -3.70 -8.76
C ALA A 122 -26.75 -4.92 -7.83
N GLY A 123 -25.61 -5.38 -7.33
CA GLY A 123 -25.54 -6.44 -6.33
C GLY A 123 -24.13 -6.81 -5.93
N ILE A 124 -24.03 -7.66 -4.91
CA ILE A 124 -22.78 -8.22 -4.40
C ILE A 124 -22.90 -9.74 -4.20
N ASN A 125 -21.78 -10.43 -4.06
CA ASN A 125 -21.76 -11.83 -3.59
C ASN A 125 -22.28 -11.95 -2.13
N GLY A 126 -22.62 -13.18 -1.75
CA GLY A 126 -23.25 -13.48 -0.46
C GLY A 126 -22.45 -14.42 0.45
N ASP A 127 -23.08 -15.53 0.82
CA ASP A 127 -22.69 -16.41 1.92
C ASP A 127 -21.41 -17.21 1.66
N TYR A 128 -20.82 -17.75 2.72
CA TYR A 128 -19.88 -18.86 2.58
C TYR A 128 -20.60 -20.08 2.02
N PHE A 129 -19.89 -20.88 1.23
CA PHE A 129 -20.49 -22.02 0.55
C PHE A 129 -19.53 -23.19 0.36
N ASP A 130 -20.10 -24.35 0.04
CA ASP A 130 -19.38 -25.58 -0.27
C ASP A 130 -18.81 -25.54 -1.70
N ILE A 131 -17.82 -24.66 -1.88
CA ILE A 131 -17.14 -24.35 -3.14
C ILE A 131 -16.45 -25.59 -3.73
N ASN A 132 -16.49 -25.74 -5.06
CA ASN A 132 -15.97 -26.89 -5.82
C ASN A 132 -16.61 -28.24 -5.46
N ALA A 133 -17.75 -28.23 -4.76
CA ALA A 133 -18.45 -29.42 -4.34
C ALA A 133 -19.95 -29.29 -4.61
N THR A 134 -20.75 -28.94 -3.61
CA THR A 134 -22.22 -28.90 -3.75
C THR A 134 -22.76 -27.54 -4.15
N GLY A 135 -21.97 -26.46 -4.01
CA GLY A 135 -22.40 -25.09 -4.27
C GLY A 135 -23.40 -24.56 -3.23
N ARG A 136 -23.56 -25.26 -2.09
CA ARG A 136 -24.58 -24.90 -1.10
C ARG A 136 -24.11 -23.75 -0.21
N PRO A 137 -24.95 -22.72 0.02
CA PRO A 137 -24.69 -21.74 1.06
C PRO A 137 -24.74 -22.38 2.45
N THR A 138 -23.87 -21.90 3.33
CA THR A 138 -23.68 -22.44 4.69
C THR A 138 -24.84 -22.09 5.60
N GLY A 139 -25.28 -20.84 5.54
CA GLY A 139 -26.30 -20.25 6.40
C GLY A 139 -27.72 -20.35 5.84
N GLY A 140 -28.63 -19.53 6.37
CA GLY A 140 -30.05 -19.61 6.05
C GLY A 140 -30.40 -18.78 4.82
N VAL A 141 -31.42 -19.22 4.08
CA VAL A 141 -31.86 -18.58 2.84
C VAL A 141 -33.38 -18.39 2.84
N ILE A 142 -33.82 -17.15 2.68
CA ILE A 142 -35.21 -16.79 2.39
C ILE A 142 -35.21 -15.98 1.10
N VAL A 143 -36.08 -16.34 0.16
CA VAL A 143 -36.28 -15.62 -1.10
C VAL A 143 -37.76 -15.36 -1.30
N GLY A 144 -38.15 -14.10 -1.46
CA GLY A 144 -39.54 -13.69 -1.66
C GLY A 144 -40.51 -14.15 -0.56
N GLY A 145 -40.05 -14.22 0.70
CA GLY A 145 -40.82 -14.66 1.87
C GLY A 145 -40.89 -16.17 2.06
N ARG A 146 -40.25 -16.94 1.17
CA ARG A 146 -40.25 -18.41 1.22
C ARG A 146 -38.96 -18.90 1.86
N LEU A 147 -39.07 -19.78 2.85
CA LEU A 147 -37.90 -20.39 3.49
C LEU A 147 -37.33 -21.48 2.58
N LEU A 148 -36.16 -21.22 1.99
CA LEU A 148 -35.44 -22.18 1.16
C LEU A 148 -34.55 -23.05 2.03
N LYS A 149 -33.81 -22.43 2.96
CA LYS A 149 -32.92 -23.11 3.91
C LYS A 149 -33.06 -22.47 5.29
N SER A 150 -33.25 -23.28 6.32
CA SER A 150 -33.46 -22.78 7.69
C SER A 150 -32.24 -22.00 8.22
N PRO A 151 -32.47 -20.93 9.01
CA PRO A 151 -31.40 -20.21 9.70
C PRO A 151 -30.67 -21.13 10.70
N GLN A 152 -29.38 -20.89 10.88
CA GLN A 152 -28.59 -21.62 11.88
C GLN A 152 -28.94 -21.11 13.29
N PRO A 153 -29.32 -22.01 14.23
CA PRO A 153 -29.59 -21.61 15.61
C PRO A 153 -28.38 -20.94 16.27
N GLY A 154 -28.58 -19.76 16.84
CA GLY A 154 -27.55 -19.02 17.58
C GLY A 154 -26.49 -18.32 16.72
N PHE A 155 -26.61 -18.35 15.39
CA PHE A 155 -25.69 -17.66 14.48
C PHE A 155 -26.12 -16.20 14.29
N ASN A 156 -25.20 -15.24 14.49
CA ASN A 156 -25.54 -13.82 14.48
C ASN A 156 -25.44 -13.18 13.09
N ALA A 157 -24.55 -13.67 12.23
CA ALA A 157 -24.28 -13.13 10.89
C ALA A 157 -25.38 -13.54 9.89
N GLN A 158 -26.58 -13.06 10.14
CA GLN A 158 -27.74 -13.24 9.28
C GLN A 158 -28.31 -11.87 8.94
N LEU A 159 -28.39 -11.56 7.66
CA LEU A 159 -28.95 -10.33 7.14
C LEU A 159 -30.32 -10.63 6.54
N GLY A 160 -31.33 -9.89 7.01
CA GLY A 160 -32.71 -10.04 6.58
C GLY A 160 -33.27 -8.73 6.02
N VAL A 161 -34.13 -8.84 5.00
CA VAL A 161 -34.95 -7.75 4.49
C VAL A 161 -36.37 -7.94 5.01
N ARG A 162 -36.91 -6.96 5.73
CA ARG A 162 -38.27 -7.00 6.27
C ARG A 162 -39.33 -6.73 5.20
N PRO A 163 -40.61 -7.04 5.46
CA PRO A 163 -41.70 -6.72 4.54
C PRO A 163 -41.80 -5.24 4.14
N ASP A 164 -41.37 -4.32 5.01
CA ASP A 164 -41.36 -2.87 4.78
C ASP A 164 -40.11 -2.35 4.02
N GLY A 165 -39.20 -3.25 3.64
CA GLY A 165 -37.96 -2.92 2.91
C GLY A 165 -36.76 -2.62 3.81
N SER A 166 -36.97 -2.39 5.12
CA SER A 166 -35.86 -2.17 6.05
C SER A 166 -35.00 -3.43 6.22
N MET A 167 -33.70 -3.25 6.38
CA MET A 167 -32.75 -4.34 6.60
C MET A 167 -32.42 -4.50 8.09
N VAL A 168 -32.04 -5.72 8.49
CA VAL A 168 -31.61 -6.05 9.84
C VAL A 168 -30.49 -7.09 9.82
N ILE A 169 -29.55 -6.95 10.74
CA ILE A 169 -28.49 -7.93 10.99
C ILE A 169 -28.71 -8.52 12.39
N GLY A 170 -28.69 -9.84 12.50
CA GLY A 170 -28.78 -10.53 13.79
C GLY A 170 -29.47 -11.90 13.70
N PRO A 171 -29.50 -12.64 14.81
CA PRO A 171 -29.95 -14.03 14.83
C PRO A 171 -31.41 -14.17 14.40
N GLN A 172 -31.66 -15.13 13.51
CA GLN A 172 -32.99 -15.56 13.08
C GLN A 172 -33.27 -16.98 13.55
N SER A 173 -34.54 -17.31 13.80
CA SER A 173 -34.95 -18.61 14.34
C SER A 173 -35.99 -19.30 13.46
N TYR A 174 -35.85 -20.60 13.32
CA TYR A 174 -36.87 -21.49 12.77
C TYR A 174 -37.29 -22.51 13.83
N THR A 175 -38.59 -22.79 13.91
CA THR A 175 -39.11 -23.91 14.71
C THR A 175 -40.15 -24.66 13.89
N GLY A 176 -40.03 -25.98 13.81
CA GLY A 176 -41.03 -26.83 13.16
C GLY A 176 -41.38 -28.04 14.02
N THR A 177 -42.57 -28.58 13.81
CA THR A 177 -43.02 -29.83 14.42
C THR A 177 -43.79 -30.67 13.42
N VAL A 178 -43.61 -31.99 13.51
CA VAL A 178 -44.41 -32.99 12.82
C VAL A 178 -45.21 -33.80 13.84
N ALA A 179 -46.50 -34.01 13.57
CA ALA A 179 -47.36 -34.87 14.38
C ALA A 179 -48.06 -35.93 13.52
N ASP A 180 -48.04 -37.17 14.00
CA ASP A 180 -48.72 -38.34 13.39
C ASP A 180 -50.15 -38.54 13.94
N GLY A 181 -50.61 -37.65 14.82
CA GLY A 181 -51.89 -37.72 15.51
C GLY A 181 -51.83 -38.24 16.95
N ALA A 182 -50.70 -38.85 17.38
CA ALA A 182 -50.50 -39.37 18.74
C ALA A 182 -49.31 -38.71 19.48
N ALA A 183 -48.25 -38.37 18.75
CA ALA A 183 -47.06 -37.71 19.29
C ALA A 183 -46.61 -36.53 18.42
N THR A 184 -45.78 -35.64 18.98
CA THR A 184 -45.18 -34.52 18.25
C THR A 184 -43.67 -34.61 18.32
N HIS A 185 -43.01 -34.43 17.19
CA HIS A 185 -41.56 -34.44 17.06
C HIS A 185 -41.06 -33.15 16.43
N ALA A 186 -39.92 -32.66 16.90
CA ALA A 186 -39.33 -31.43 16.38
C ALA A 186 -38.75 -31.66 14.98
N ILE A 187 -39.11 -30.76 14.05
CA ILE A 187 -38.39 -30.59 12.80
C ILE A 187 -37.30 -29.57 13.08
N THR A 188 -36.04 -30.00 13.02
CA THR A 188 -34.89 -29.21 13.46
C THR A 188 -34.40 -28.24 12.41
N SER A 189 -34.65 -28.52 11.13
CA SER A 189 -34.18 -27.71 10.01
C SER A 189 -34.98 -27.94 8.73
N VAL A 190 -34.82 -27.03 7.76
CA VAL A 190 -35.31 -27.14 6.39
C VAL A 190 -34.10 -27.09 5.46
N ASN A 191 -33.95 -28.08 4.59
CA ASN A 191 -32.86 -28.22 3.60
C ASN A 191 -31.43 -28.05 4.16
N THR A 192 -31.24 -28.22 5.46
CA THR A 192 -29.92 -28.17 6.11
C THR A 192 -29.47 -29.59 6.38
N VAL A 193 -28.83 -30.20 5.39
CA VAL A 193 -28.56 -31.64 5.39
C VAL A 193 -27.53 -32.09 6.42
N THR A 194 -26.66 -31.18 6.87
CA THR A 194 -25.71 -31.43 7.96
C THR A 194 -26.41 -31.67 9.31
N ASP A 195 -27.59 -31.07 9.53
CA ASP A 195 -28.35 -31.26 10.78
C ASP A 195 -29.08 -32.61 10.82
N ILE A 196 -29.42 -33.18 9.67
CA ILE A 196 -30.00 -34.54 9.56
C ILE A 196 -29.04 -35.55 10.20
N GLY A 197 -27.74 -35.40 9.96
CA GLY A 197 -26.69 -36.27 10.50
C GLY A 197 -26.49 -36.16 12.02
N LYS A 198 -26.99 -35.10 12.66
CA LYS A 198 -26.87 -34.88 14.12
C LYS A 198 -27.97 -35.58 14.92
N GLY A 199 -28.82 -36.37 14.27
CA GLY A 199 -29.87 -37.18 14.92
C GLY A 199 -31.24 -36.52 15.03
N GLY A 200 -31.43 -35.33 14.45
CA GLY A 200 -32.73 -34.65 14.33
C GLY A 200 -33.53 -35.07 13.09
N VAL A 201 -34.77 -34.59 12.98
CA VAL A 201 -35.60 -34.72 11.76
C VAL A 201 -35.53 -33.40 10.98
N GLY A 202 -35.01 -33.43 9.76
CA GLY A 202 -35.00 -32.30 8.83
C GLY A 202 -36.08 -32.42 7.77
N LYS A 203 -36.69 -31.30 7.40
CA LYS A 203 -37.61 -31.18 6.26
C LYS A 203 -36.81 -30.96 4.98
N VAL A 204 -37.22 -31.65 3.91
CA VAL A 204 -36.64 -31.55 2.57
C VAL A 204 -37.71 -31.04 1.62
N THR A 205 -37.39 -29.99 0.87
CA THR A 205 -38.26 -29.43 -0.18
C THR A 205 -37.58 -29.53 -1.55
N PRO A 206 -38.31 -29.28 -2.66
CA PRO A 206 -37.71 -29.23 -4.00
C PRO A 206 -36.59 -28.19 -4.16
N ASP A 207 -36.52 -27.20 -3.27
CA ASP A 207 -35.49 -26.14 -3.28
C ASP A 207 -34.09 -26.67 -2.98
N LEU A 208 -33.98 -27.82 -2.29
CA LEU A 208 -32.69 -28.47 -2.07
C LEU A 208 -31.96 -28.73 -3.39
N GLY A 209 -32.70 -28.94 -4.48
CA GLY A 209 -32.15 -29.09 -5.82
C GLY A 209 -31.71 -30.51 -6.13
N GLY A 210 -30.46 -30.68 -6.57
CA GLY A 210 -29.91 -31.96 -7.02
C GLY A 210 -29.82 -33.05 -5.95
N PRO A 211 -29.56 -34.31 -6.35
CA PRO A 211 -29.34 -35.42 -5.42
C PRO A 211 -28.29 -35.05 -4.37
N THR A 212 -28.60 -35.32 -3.10
CA THR A 212 -27.80 -34.83 -1.97
C THR A 212 -27.37 -35.97 -1.06
N ALA A 213 -26.06 -36.15 -0.93
CA ALA A 213 -25.48 -37.10 0.00
C ALA A 213 -25.83 -36.76 1.46
N VAL A 214 -26.17 -37.79 2.23
CA VAL A 214 -26.47 -37.71 3.67
C VAL A 214 -25.89 -38.91 4.41
N ALA A 215 -25.71 -38.79 5.73
CA ALA A 215 -25.47 -39.95 6.58
C ALA A 215 -26.62 -40.96 6.43
N ALA A 216 -26.38 -42.24 6.67
CA ALA A 216 -27.41 -43.28 6.59
C ALA A 216 -28.65 -42.88 7.42
N SER A 217 -29.75 -42.59 6.71
CA SER A 217 -30.94 -41.95 7.27
C SER A 217 -32.21 -42.69 6.88
N THR A 218 -33.29 -42.47 7.63
CA THR A 218 -34.64 -42.78 7.15
C THR A 218 -35.16 -41.58 6.37
N PHE A 219 -35.67 -41.81 5.17
CA PHE A 219 -36.30 -40.79 4.33
C PHE A 219 -37.77 -41.11 4.08
N VAL A 220 -38.62 -40.17 4.46
CA VAL A 220 -40.05 -40.17 4.20
C VAL A 220 -40.29 -39.24 3.02
N LEU A 221 -40.89 -39.75 1.95
CA LEU A 221 -41.37 -38.95 0.82
C LEU A 221 -42.89 -38.85 0.89
N GLY A 222 -43.41 -37.65 0.64
CA GLY A 222 -44.85 -37.43 0.58
C GLY A 222 -45.23 -36.24 -0.29
N HIS A 223 -46.54 -36.02 -0.38
CA HIS A 223 -47.13 -34.86 -1.03
C HIS A 223 -47.70 -33.90 0.02
N ALA A 224 -47.36 -32.62 -0.09
CA ALA A 224 -47.79 -31.60 0.87
C ALA A 224 -49.08 -30.90 0.43
N ASP A 225 -50.01 -30.71 1.36
CA ASP A 225 -51.24 -29.92 1.17
C ASP A 225 -51.59 -29.15 2.45
N GLY A 226 -51.60 -27.80 2.39
CA GLY A 226 -52.18 -26.96 3.44
C GLY A 226 -51.66 -27.17 4.87
N GLY A 227 -50.39 -27.53 5.05
CA GLY A 227 -49.80 -27.83 6.37
C GLY A 227 -49.86 -29.31 6.75
N THR A 228 -50.24 -30.18 5.82
CA THR A 228 -50.22 -31.64 5.98
C THR A 228 -49.26 -32.28 4.98
N LEU A 229 -48.66 -33.42 5.35
CA LEU A 229 -47.84 -34.25 4.48
C LEU A 229 -48.46 -35.65 4.39
N THR A 230 -49.00 -36.01 3.23
CA THR A 230 -49.46 -37.37 2.96
C THR A 230 -48.28 -38.23 2.52
N VAL A 231 -47.98 -39.29 3.28
CA VAL A 231 -46.78 -40.10 3.09
C VAL A 231 -46.95 -41.08 1.95
N ASP A 232 -46.07 -41.02 0.95
CA ASP A 232 -46.03 -41.99 -0.15
C ASP A 232 -45.14 -43.18 0.18
N SER A 233 -43.99 -42.93 0.81
CA SER A 233 -43.01 -43.98 1.12
C SER A 233 -42.13 -43.62 2.31
N VAL A 234 -41.64 -44.65 3.00
CA VAL A 234 -40.67 -44.56 4.09
C VAL A 234 -39.52 -45.52 3.77
N THR A 235 -38.33 -44.98 3.57
CA THR A 235 -37.16 -45.74 3.14
C THR A 235 -36.03 -45.61 4.16
N PRO A 236 -35.72 -46.66 4.94
CA PRO A 236 -34.59 -46.65 5.87
C PRO A 236 -33.25 -46.85 5.15
N GLY A 237 -32.18 -46.33 5.74
CA GLY A 237 -30.80 -46.57 5.28
C GLY A 237 -30.40 -45.83 4.00
N VAL A 238 -31.11 -44.76 3.61
CA VAL A 238 -30.71 -43.95 2.46
C VAL A 238 -29.43 -43.18 2.77
N THR A 239 -28.53 -43.12 1.80
CA THR A 239 -27.28 -42.33 1.86
C THR A 239 -27.29 -41.15 0.89
N SER A 240 -28.37 -41.01 0.12
CA SER A 240 -28.61 -39.90 -0.79
C SER A 240 -30.10 -39.61 -0.86
N ILE A 241 -30.44 -38.33 -0.74
CA ILE A 241 -31.80 -37.83 -0.91
C ILE A 241 -31.97 -37.49 -2.40
N PRO A 242 -32.99 -38.05 -3.08
CA PRO A 242 -33.24 -37.75 -4.49
C PRO A 242 -33.74 -36.31 -4.68
N ARG A 243 -33.61 -35.78 -5.90
CA ARG A 243 -34.24 -34.51 -6.28
C ARG A 243 -35.76 -34.62 -6.16
N LEU A 244 -36.38 -33.69 -5.43
CA LEU A 244 -37.82 -33.61 -5.31
C LEU A 244 -38.42 -32.72 -6.42
N THR A 245 -39.67 -33.01 -6.79
CA THR A 245 -40.44 -32.26 -7.79
C THR A 245 -41.54 -31.42 -7.13
N ALA A 246 -42.15 -30.51 -7.88
CA ALA A 246 -43.21 -29.64 -7.35
C ALA A 246 -44.35 -30.48 -6.73
N GLY A 247 -44.76 -30.11 -5.51
CA GLY A 247 -45.78 -30.81 -4.73
C GLY A 247 -45.25 -31.93 -3.83
N GLN A 248 -43.99 -32.34 -3.99
CA GLN A 248 -43.33 -33.30 -3.10
C GLN A 248 -42.60 -32.60 -1.96
N GLU A 249 -42.67 -33.17 -0.77
CA GLU A 249 -41.84 -32.84 0.38
C GLU A 249 -41.34 -34.12 1.05
N GLY A 250 -40.32 -34.01 1.89
CA GLY A 250 -39.84 -35.15 2.65
C GLY A 250 -39.37 -34.82 4.06
N LEU A 251 -39.29 -35.86 4.89
CA LEU A 251 -38.68 -35.81 6.21
C LEU A 251 -37.51 -36.79 6.23
N ALA A 252 -36.34 -36.32 6.66
CA ALA A 252 -35.12 -37.11 6.73
C ALA A 252 -34.52 -37.05 8.14
N GLY A 253 -34.06 -38.18 8.66
CA GLY A 253 -33.38 -38.23 9.94
C GLY A 253 -32.37 -39.37 10.01
N ALA A 254 -31.19 -39.09 10.57
CA ALA A 254 -30.27 -40.12 11.03
C ALA A 254 -30.51 -40.42 12.52
N GLY A 255 -29.86 -41.46 13.07
CA GLY A 255 -29.87 -41.73 14.52
C GLY A 255 -31.29 -41.77 15.12
N ALA A 256 -31.51 -41.01 16.20
CA ALA A 256 -32.79 -40.96 16.92
C ALA A 256 -33.96 -40.46 16.05
N GLY A 257 -33.75 -39.41 15.24
CA GLY A 257 -34.75 -38.91 14.31
C GLY A 257 -35.13 -39.94 13.24
N GLY A 258 -34.13 -40.65 12.69
CA GLY A 258 -34.34 -41.72 11.72
C GLY A 258 -35.08 -42.93 12.31
N GLN A 259 -34.73 -43.32 13.53
CA GLN A 259 -35.42 -44.37 14.28
C GLN A 259 -36.88 -44.00 14.51
N TRP A 260 -37.14 -42.75 14.92
CA TRP A 260 -38.49 -42.26 15.11
C TRP A 260 -39.31 -42.32 13.82
N LEU A 261 -38.79 -41.79 12.71
CA LEU A 261 -39.46 -41.83 11.40
C LEU A 261 -39.79 -43.27 11.00
N SER A 262 -38.83 -44.20 11.14
CA SER A 262 -39.05 -45.61 10.75
C SER A 262 -40.03 -46.37 11.63
N ALA A 263 -40.21 -45.96 12.89
CA ALA A 263 -41.06 -46.67 13.85
C ALA A 263 -42.49 -46.12 13.92
N ASN A 264 -42.70 -44.86 13.53
CA ASN A 264 -43.97 -44.16 13.76
C ASN A 264 -44.64 -43.67 12.47
N VAL A 265 -43.91 -43.55 11.36
CA VAL A 265 -44.45 -43.06 10.08
C VAL A 265 -44.57 -44.22 9.09
N HIS A 266 -45.72 -44.30 8.43
CA HIS A 266 -46.06 -45.34 7.46
C HIS A 266 -46.62 -44.73 6.16
N PRO A 267 -46.48 -45.42 5.01
CA PRO A 267 -47.17 -45.04 3.77
C PRO A 267 -48.68 -44.92 3.98
N GLY A 268 -49.27 -43.82 3.51
CA GLY A 268 -50.68 -43.47 3.67
C GLY A 268 -50.99 -42.58 4.88
N ASP A 269 -50.05 -42.39 5.80
CA ASP A 269 -50.23 -41.48 6.94
C ASP A 269 -50.39 -40.03 6.46
N THR A 270 -51.18 -39.25 7.20
CA THR A 270 -51.30 -37.80 6.99
C THR A 270 -50.70 -37.10 8.20
N LEU A 271 -49.48 -36.60 8.04
CA LEU A 271 -48.74 -35.92 9.11
C LEU A 271 -49.11 -34.45 9.15
N GLN A 272 -49.33 -33.90 10.34
CA GLN A 272 -49.54 -32.46 10.55
C GLN A 272 -48.19 -31.77 10.72
N ILE A 273 -47.90 -30.76 9.89
CA ILE A 273 -46.69 -29.96 9.91
C ILE A 273 -47.03 -28.55 10.39
N SER A 274 -46.39 -28.11 11.46
CA SER A 274 -46.52 -26.74 11.98
C SER A 274 -45.14 -26.09 12.02
N GLU A 275 -44.98 -24.99 11.29
CA GLU A 275 -43.70 -24.27 11.16
C GLU A 275 -43.88 -22.80 11.54
N LYS A 276 -42.84 -22.24 12.17
CA LYS A 276 -42.69 -20.80 12.39
C LYS A 276 -41.37 -20.37 11.77
N THR A 277 -41.47 -19.57 10.73
CA THR A 277 -40.33 -18.99 10.00
C THR A 277 -40.08 -17.55 10.43
N PRO A 278 -38.89 -17.01 10.19
CA PRO A 278 -38.66 -15.56 10.30
C PRO A 278 -39.63 -14.77 9.42
N ASP A 279 -40.12 -13.63 9.93
CA ASP A 279 -40.96 -12.69 9.16
C ASP A 279 -40.07 -11.76 8.32
N LEU A 280 -39.48 -12.33 7.28
CA LEU A 280 -38.55 -11.68 6.36
C LEU A 280 -38.96 -11.98 4.92
N LYS A 281 -38.75 -11.02 4.03
CA LYS A 281 -38.89 -11.21 2.58
C LYS A 281 -37.66 -11.86 1.97
N GLU A 282 -36.48 -11.46 2.43
CA GLU A 282 -35.21 -11.97 1.92
C GLU A 282 -34.31 -12.24 3.11
N MET A 283 -33.45 -13.25 3.01
CA MET A 283 -32.44 -13.53 4.03
C MET A 283 -31.26 -14.26 3.39
N ILE A 284 -30.06 -13.81 3.71
CA ILE A 284 -28.81 -14.51 3.47
C ILE A 284 -27.94 -14.44 4.72
N SER A 285 -26.93 -15.30 4.80
CA SER A 285 -25.93 -15.29 5.86
C SER A 285 -24.60 -14.72 5.39
N GLY A 286 -23.76 -14.33 6.33
CA GLY A 286 -22.38 -13.92 6.10
C GLY A 286 -21.42 -14.63 7.05
N ALA A 287 -20.15 -14.24 7.01
CA ALA A 287 -19.08 -14.81 7.82
C ALA A 287 -19.17 -14.38 9.29
N THR A 288 -19.40 -13.09 9.57
CA THR A 288 -19.38 -12.53 10.92
C THR A 288 -20.10 -11.17 10.99
N VAL A 289 -20.64 -10.81 12.15
CA VAL A 289 -21.04 -9.43 12.44
C VAL A 289 -19.79 -8.60 12.79
N LEU A 290 -19.66 -7.40 12.22
CA LEU A 290 -18.54 -6.47 12.41
C LEU A 290 -18.89 -5.31 13.35
N VAL A 291 -20.09 -4.75 13.19
CA VAL A 291 -20.57 -3.58 13.96
C VAL A 291 -21.92 -3.92 14.58
N LYS A 292 -22.12 -3.49 15.82
CA LYS A 292 -23.38 -3.60 16.55
C LYS A 292 -23.59 -2.37 17.43
N ASP A 293 -24.76 -1.75 17.35
CA ASP A 293 -25.14 -0.56 18.11
C ASP A 293 -24.14 0.61 17.93
N GLY A 294 -23.64 0.79 16.71
CA GLY A 294 -22.69 1.84 16.32
C GLY A 294 -21.26 1.64 16.84
N LYS A 295 -20.89 0.41 17.21
CA LYS A 295 -19.57 0.07 17.78
C LYS A 295 -19.03 -1.21 17.17
N ALA A 296 -17.70 -1.31 17.09
CA ALA A 296 -17.02 -2.55 16.75
C ALA A 296 -17.50 -3.70 17.65
N TYR A 297 -17.80 -4.84 17.03
CA TYR A 297 -18.36 -6.01 17.70
C TYR A 297 -17.59 -7.27 17.29
N LYS A 298 -17.12 -8.02 18.28
CA LYS A 298 -16.50 -9.33 18.06
C LYS A 298 -17.58 -10.40 18.18
N ASP A 299 -18.03 -10.94 17.05
CA ASP A 299 -19.06 -11.96 17.01
C ASP A 299 -18.52 -13.31 17.56
N PRO A 300 -19.05 -13.82 18.68
CA PRO A 300 -18.57 -15.07 19.27
C PRO A 300 -18.96 -16.31 18.45
N ALA A 301 -19.94 -16.19 17.55
CA ALA A 301 -20.40 -17.26 16.68
C ALA A 301 -19.92 -17.10 15.22
N GLY A 302 -19.28 -15.97 14.91
CA GLY A 302 -18.77 -15.66 13.58
C GLY A 302 -17.49 -16.44 13.25
N THR A 303 -17.24 -16.60 11.95
CA THR A 303 -16.05 -17.26 11.42
C THR A 303 -15.32 -16.31 10.47
N PRO A 304 -14.76 -15.19 10.95
CA PRO A 304 -14.02 -14.26 10.10
C PRO A 304 -12.82 -14.95 9.43
N PRO A 305 -12.42 -14.49 8.23
CA PRO A 305 -11.24 -15.00 7.55
C PRO A 305 -9.97 -14.83 8.42
N GLY A 306 -9.12 -15.86 8.44
CA GLY A 306 -7.91 -15.91 9.28
C GLY A 306 -8.16 -16.20 10.77
N GLY A 307 -9.41 -16.25 11.24
CA GLY A 307 -9.76 -16.63 12.61
C GLY A 307 -9.09 -15.74 13.66
N ALA A 308 -8.29 -16.35 14.56
CA ALA A 308 -7.59 -15.63 15.62
C ALA A 308 -6.35 -14.84 15.13
N ASN A 309 -5.90 -15.07 13.89
CA ASN A 309 -4.74 -14.40 13.30
C ASN A 309 -5.13 -13.82 11.92
N PRO A 310 -5.97 -12.77 11.90
CA PRO A 310 -6.57 -12.25 10.67
C PRO A 310 -5.49 -11.72 9.72
N SER A 311 -5.57 -12.13 8.45
CA SER A 311 -4.78 -11.58 7.36
C SER A 311 -5.62 -10.65 6.51
N ARG A 312 -4.95 -9.75 5.78
CA ARG A 312 -5.62 -8.88 4.81
C ARG A 312 -6.08 -9.66 3.60
N ASN A 313 -7.34 -9.49 3.22
CA ASN A 313 -7.95 -10.12 2.06
C ASN A 313 -8.87 -9.12 1.33
N PRO A 314 -9.24 -9.41 0.07
CA PRO A 314 -10.45 -8.82 -0.49
C PRO A 314 -11.64 -9.17 0.39
N GLU A 315 -12.50 -8.21 0.68
CA GLU A 315 -13.63 -8.41 1.59
C GLU A 315 -14.90 -7.77 1.05
N THR A 316 -16.02 -8.44 1.29
CA THR A 316 -17.36 -7.94 0.94
C THR A 316 -18.17 -7.70 2.20
N ALA A 317 -18.78 -6.53 2.34
CA ALA A 317 -19.51 -6.17 3.55
C ALA A 317 -20.74 -5.30 3.26
N ILE A 318 -21.68 -5.31 4.20
CA ILE A 318 -22.78 -4.34 4.25
C ILE A 318 -22.81 -3.66 5.62
N GLY A 319 -22.85 -2.33 5.60
CA GLY A 319 -23.19 -1.49 6.75
C GLY A 319 -24.62 -0.98 6.67
N LEU A 320 -25.32 -0.95 7.80
CA LEU A 320 -26.68 -0.45 7.93
C LEU A 320 -26.74 0.74 8.87
N SER A 321 -27.52 1.74 8.49
CA SER A 321 -28.00 2.79 9.40
C SER A 321 -28.86 2.20 10.53
N LYS A 322 -29.02 2.96 11.61
CA LYS A 322 -29.71 2.53 12.84
C LYS A 322 -31.16 2.10 12.63
N ASP A 323 -31.88 2.74 11.72
CA ASP A 323 -33.27 2.39 11.40
C ASP A 323 -33.38 1.31 10.32
N GLY A 324 -32.25 0.87 9.75
CA GLY A 324 -32.17 -0.11 8.67
C GLY A 324 -32.77 0.40 7.36
N ARG A 325 -32.93 1.72 7.18
CA ARG A 325 -33.51 2.33 5.96
C ARG A 325 -32.45 2.87 5.00
N HIS A 326 -31.19 2.72 5.34
CA HIS A 326 -30.06 3.10 4.50
C HIS A 326 -28.94 2.07 4.67
N ALA A 327 -28.33 1.66 3.56
CA ALA A 327 -27.32 0.61 3.53
C ALA A 327 -26.15 0.97 2.61
N THR A 328 -24.94 0.68 3.08
CA THR A 328 -23.70 0.79 2.31
C THR A 328 -23.25 -0.62 1.96
N PHE A 329 -23.28 -1.00 0.69
CA PHE A 329 -22.68 -2.25 0.21
C PHE A 329 -21.27 -1.90 -0.26
N VAL A 330 -20.28 -2.68 0.16
CA VAL A 330 -18.89 -2.41 -0.18
C VAL A 330 -18.15 -3.69 -0.53
N VAL A 331 -17.31 -3.58 -1.56
CA VAL A 331 -16.23 -4.53 -1.84
C VAL A 331 -14.91 -3.80 -1.68
N LEU A 332 -14.06 -4.31 -0.78
CA LEU A 332 -12.70 -3.87 -0.55
C LEU A 332 -11.79 -4.81 -1.33
N ASP A 333 -11.12 -4.31 -2.36
CA ASP A 333 -10.23 -5.13 -3.21
C ASP A 333 -8.96 -5.55 -2.45
N GLY A 334 -8.30 -6.62 -2.89
CA GLY A 334 -7.08 -7.12 -2.25
C GLY A 334 -6.29 -8.10 -3.11
N ARG A 335 -5.14 -8.57 -2.60
CA ARG A 335 -4.21 -9.50 -3.29
C ARG A 335 -3.60 -8.95 -4.59
N ALA A 336 -3.63 -7.64 -4.80
CA ALA A 336 -3.04 -6.98 -5.97
C ALA A 336 -1.65 -6.35 -5.68
N GLY A 337 -1.10 -6.57 -4.48
CA GLY A 337 0.13 -5.94 -4.01
C GLY A 337 -0.11 -4.59 -3.32
N GLU A 338 0.90 -4.12 -2.58
CA GLU A 338 0.79 -2.97 -1.67
C GLU A 338 0.54 -1.63 -2.36
N SER A 339 0.90 -1.50 -3.64
CA SER A 339 0.73 -0.27 -4.42
C SER A 339 -0.59 -0.20 -5.19
N VAL A 340 -1.38 -1.27 -5.18
CA VAL A 340 -2.65 -1.40 -5.93
C VAL A 340 -3.82 -1.61 -4.98
N ALA A 341 -3.84 -2.73 -4.27
CA ALA A 341 -4.85 -3.07 -3.26
C ALA A 341 -4.33 -4.21 -2.38
N SER A 342 -3.97 -3.89 -1.14
CA SER A 342 -3.47 -4.90 -0.18
C SER A 342 -4.58 -5.78 0.38
N GLY A 343 -5.83 -5.30 0.41
CA GLY A 343 -6.93 -5.93 1.14
C GLY A 343 -6.96 -5.49 2.60
N VAL A 344 -8.02 -5.89 3.29
CA VAL A 344 -8.27 -5.48 4.68
C VAL A 344 -8.43 -6.70 5.59
N THR A 345 -8.12 -6.52 6.86
CA THR A 345 -8.57 -7.43 7.92
C THR A 345 -10.05 -7.15 8.27
N PRO A 346 -10.74 -8.07 8.95
CA PRO A 346 -12.09 -7.82 9.47
C PRO A 346 -12.19 -6.58 10.38
N ASP A 347 -11.15 -6.26 11.13
CA ASP A 347 -11.11 -5.07 11.98
C ASP A 347 -10.96 -3.79 11.17
N GLU A 348 -10.12 -3.81 10.14
CA GLU A 348 -10.02 -2.71 9.18
C GLU A 348 -11.36 -2.51 8.43
N ALA A 349 -12.03 -3.58 7.99
CA ALA A 349 -13.38 -3.49 7.41
C ALA A 349 -14.39 -2.89 8.40
N THR A 350 -14.29 -3.25 9.69
CA THR A 350 -15.12 -2.67 10.76
C THR A 350 -14.92 -1.16 10.88
N GLY A 351 -13.66 -0.71 10.93
CA GLY A 351 -13.32 0.71 10.99
C GLY A 351 -13.79 1.50 9.77
N TYR A 352 -13.68 0.90 8.58
CA TYR A 352 -14.21 1.47 7.34
C TYR A 352 -15.72 1.71 7.42
N LEU A 353 -16.49 0.71 7.86
CA LEU A 353 -17.95 0.79 7.95
C LEU A 353 -18.41 1.77 9.05
N LEU A 354 -17.69 1.85 10.17
CA LEU A 354 -17.91 2.86 11.20
C LEU A 354 -17.65 4.28 10.66
N ALA A 355 -16.58 4.47 9.88
CA ALA A 355 -16.29 5.75 9.23
C ALA A 355 -17.39 6.16 8.23
N HIS A 356 -18.07 5.17 7.64
CA HIS A 356 -19.25 5.34 6.78
C HIS A 356 -20.59 5.42 7.54
N GLY A 357 -20.57 5.46 8.88
CA GLY A 357 -21.76 5.69 9.69
C GLY A 357 -22.63 4.46 9.98
N ALA A 358 -22.10 3.25 9.78
CA ALA A 358 -22.81 2.02 10.10
C ALA A 358 -23.14 1.90 11.60
N ASP A 359 -24.41 1.63 11.92
CA ASP A 359 -24.88 1.25 13.26
C ASP A 359 -24.83 -0.28 13.45
N SER A 360 -25.02 -1.04 12.37
CA SER A 360 -24.82 -2.49 12.32
C SER A 360 -24.11 -2.87 11.05
N ALA A 361 -23.23 -3.87 11.06
CA ALA A 361 -22.52 -4.31 9.85
C ALA A 361 -22.19 -5.79 9.87
N ILE A 362 -22.16 -6.39 8.68
CA ILE A 362 -21.89 -7.81 8.46
C ILE A 362 -20.84 -7.98 7.36
N LEU A 363 -19.95 -8.94 7.55
CA LEU A 363 -18.97 -9.41 6.56
C LEU A 363 -19.53 -10.64 5.84
N PHE A 364 -19.38 -10.70 4.53
CA PHE A 364 -19.77 -11.80 3.65
C PHE A 364 -18.56 -12.66 3.24
N ASP A 365 -18.75 -13.57 2.28
CA ASP A 365 -17.62 -14.29 1.70
C ASP A 365 -16.62 -13.33 1.02
N GLY A 366 -15.34 -13.58 1.27
CA GLY A 366 -14.23 -12.72 0.89
C GLY A 366 -13.36 -13.34 -0.21
N GLY A 367 -12.13 -12.84 -0.35
CA GLY A 367 -11.17 -13.38 -1.31
C GLY A 367 -11.65 -13.27 -2.76
N GLY A 368 -11.44 -14.32 -3.56
CA GLY A 368 -11.83 -14.34 -4.97
C GLY A 368 -13.34 -14.28 -5.21
N SER A 369 -14.16 -14.46 -4.17
CA SER A 369 -15.61 -14.30 -4.26
C SER A 369 -16.06 -12.84 -4.21
N SER A 370 -15.21 -11.92 -3.73
CA SER A 370 -15.58 -10.51 -3.51
C SER A 370 -15.83 -9.76 -4.82
N GLU A 371 -17.09 -9.39 -5.02
CA GLU A 371 -17.57 -8.89 -6.31
C GLU A 371 -18.72 -7.90 -6.10
N LEU A 372 -18.62 -6.72 -6.73
CA LEU A 372 -19.70 -5.74 -6.82
C LEU A 372 -20.04 -5.50 -8.29
N VAL A 373 -21.31 -5.66 -8.62
CA VAL A 373 -21.84 -5.37 -9.96
C VAL A 373 -22.84 -4.23 -9.90
N ALA A 374 -22.83 -3.34 -10.90
CA ALA A 374 -23.81 -2.28 -11.04
C ALA A 374 -24.02 -1.92 -12.50
N ARG A 375 -25.20 -1.38 -12.83
CA ARG A 375 -25.43 -0.71 -14.11
C ARG A 375 -24.70 0.61 -14.11
N LYS A 376 -23.94 0.88 -15.16
CA LYS A 376 -23.51 2.25 -15.44
C LYS A 376 -24.70 3.04 -15.98
N PRO A 377 -24.74 4.37 -15.83
CA PRO A 377 -25.82 5.19 -16.35
C PRO A 377 -26.07 4.92 -17.84
N GLY A 378 -27.33 4.61 -18.19
CA GLY A 378 -27.72 4.27 -19.56
C GLY A 378 -27.62 2.78 -19.92
N ASP A 379 -26.88 1.98 -19.15
CA ASP A 379 -26.77 0.54 -19.41
C ASP A 379 -28.00 -0.22 -18.92
N THR A 380 -28.43 -1.20 -19.71
CA THR A 380 -29.58 -2.05 -19.36
C THR A 380 -29.18 -3.26 -18.50
N LYS A 381 -27.88 -3.54 -18.37
CA LYS A 381 -27.33 -4.72 -17.68
C LYS A 381 -26.24 -4.30 -16.69
N PRO A 382 -26.12 -4.96 -15.53
CA PRO A 382 -25.03 -4.69 -14.61
C PRO A 382 -23.71 -5.24 -15.16
N SER A 383 -22.61 -4.62 -14.76
CA SER A 383 -21.24 -5.07 -15.02
C SER A 383 -20.42 -5.03 -13.73
N VAL A 384 -19.34 -5.80 -13.68
CA VAL A 384 -18.32 -5.73 -12.62
C VAL A 384 -17.79 -4.32 -12.44
N MET A 385 -17.73 -3.87 -11.19
CA MET A 385 -17.25 -2.54 -10.80
C MET A 385 -15.89 -2.59 -10.10
N ASN A 386 -15.53 -3.70 -9.45
CA ASN A 386 -14.27 -3.87 -8.73
C ASN A 386 -13.23 -4.65 -9.54
N ALA A 387 -12.08 -4.97 -8.92
CA ALA A 387 -11.04 -5.79 -9.55
C ALA A 387 -11.02 -7.20 -8.92
N PRO A 388 -11.64 -8.22 -9.54
CA PRO A 388 -11.68 -9.57 -8.98
C PRO A 388 -10.27 -10.12 -8.72
N SER A 389 -10.03 -10.61 -7.50
CA SER A 389 -8.66 -11.01 -7.10
C SER A 389 -8.14 -12.26 -7.81
N ASP A 390 -9.02 -13.04 -8.44
CA ASP A 390 -8.66 -14.21 -9.26
C ASP A 390 -8.32 -13.81 -10.72
N GLY A 391 -8.42 -12.52 -11.07
CA GLY A 391 -8.26 -12.01 -12.43
C GLY A 391 -9.51 -12.17 -13.31
N HIS A 392 -10.55 -12.84 -12.80
CA HIS A 392 -11.87 -12.98 -13.41
C HIS A 392 -12.94 -13.16 -12.32
N GLU A 393 -14.22 -13.00 -12.67
CA GLU A 393 -15.33 -13.27 -11.74
C GLU A 393 -15.30 -14.74 -11.27
N ARG A 394 -15.47 -14.96 -9.97
CA ARG A 394 -15.64 -16.31 -9.42
C ARG A 394 -17.13 -16.68 -9.39
N PRO A 395 -17.50 -17.88 -9.87
CA PRO A 395 -18.83 -18.43 -9.60
C PRO A 395 -19.06 -18.62 -8.09
N VAL A 396 -20.16 -18.10 -7.56
CA VAL A 396 -20.54 -18.16 -6.14
C VAL A 396 -21.92 -18.78 -5.95
N ALA A 397 -22.26 -19.16 -4.73
CA ALA A 397 -23.53 -19.83 -4.41
C ALA A 397 -24.73 -18.88 -4.43
N ASN A 398 -24.57 -17.63 -3.96
CA ASN A 398 -25.64 -16.65 -3.91
C ASN A 398 -25.12 -15.21 -3.79
N GLY A 399 -26.06 -14.27 -3.82
CA GLY A 399 -25.78 -12.84 -3.66
C GLY A 399 -26.99 -12.03 -3.25
N LEU A 400 -26.75 -10.76 -2.93
CA LEU A 400 -27.78 -9.78 -2.57
C LEU A 400 -27.83 -8.68 -3.63
N PHE A 401 -29.00 -8.47 -4.20
CA PHE A 401 -29.19 -7.62 -5.37
C PHE A 401 -30.20 -6.51 -5.11
N VAL A 402 -29.94 -5.35 -5.71
CA VAL A 402 -30.78 -4.17 -5.67
C VAL A 402 -31.55 -4.06 -6.99
N TYR A 403 -32.83 -3.70 -6.90
CA TYR A 403 -33.76 -3.61 -8.02
C TYR A 403 -34.46 -2.24 -8.01
N SER A 404 -34.68 -1.68 -9.19
CA SER A 404 -35.66 -0.60 -9.38
C SER A 404 -37.07 -1.18 -9.43
N THR A 405 -38.04 -0.53 -8.78
CA THR A 405 -39.46 -0.91 -8.88
C THR A 405 -40.15 -0.34 -10.12
N ALA A 406 -39.42 0.41 -10.96
CA ALA A 406 -39.91 0.88 -12.25
C ALA A 406 -40.27 -0.31 -13.16
N LYS A 407 -41.54 -0.37 -13.57
CA LYS A 407 -42.07 -1.50 -14.35
C LYS A 407 -41.58 -1.53 -15.81
N ALA A 408 -41.14 -0.37 -16.32
CA ALA A 408 -40.60 -0.19 -17.65
C ALA A 408 -39.79 1.11 -17.69
N ALA A 409 -38.87 1.21 -18.65
CA ALA A 409 -38.15 2.45 -18.94
C ALA A 409 -39.11 3.58 -19.32
N GLY A 410 -38.86 4.79 -18.81
CA GLY A 410 -39.61 6.00 -19.17
C GLY A 410 -39.05 6.74 -20.40
N PRO A 411 -39.70 7.83 -20.84
CA PRO A 411 -39.10 8.77 -21.78
C PRO A 411 -37.93 9.51 -21.13
N ALA A 412 -36.97 9.96 -21.94
CA ALA A 412 -35.81 10.71 -21.47
C ALA A 412 -36.20 11.96 -20.66
N ARG A 413 -35.55 12.12 -19.51
CA ARG A 413 -35.60 13.31 -18.66
C ARG A 413 -34.26 14.02 -18.56
N LYS A 414 -33.18 13.25 -18.63
CA LYS A 414 -31.82 13.76 -18.71
C LYS A 414 -31.12 13.09 -19.88
N VAL A 415 -30.37 13.86 -20.64
CA VAL A 415 -29.37 13.36 -21.59
C VAL A 415 -28.03 13.83 -21.06
N VAL A 416 -27.06 12.93 -20.96
CA VAL A 416 -25.72 13.24 -20.48
C VAL A 416 -24.74 12.94 -21.60
N ILE A 417 -23.80 13.86 -21.81
CA ILE A 417 -22.69 13.70 -22.74
C ILE A 417 -21.44 13.65 -21.88
N ASN A 418 -20.59 12.63 -22.06
CA ASN A 418 -19.29 12.52 -21.41
C ASN A 418 -19.35 12.73 -19.88
N ASP A 419 -20.36 12.16 -19.22
CA ASP A 419 -20.62 12.34 -17.78
C ASP A 419 -20.70 13.80 -17.30
N GLY A 420 -21.09 14.72 -18.20
CA GLY A 420 -21.19 16.15 -17.92
C GLY A 420 -19.84 16.88 -17.93
N THR A 421 -18.81 16.28 -18.53
CA THR A 421 -17.47 16.87 -18.59
C THR A 421 -17.13 17.38 -20.00
N PRO A 422 -16.52 18.58 -20.11
CA PRO A 422 -16.03 19.09 -21.39
C PRO A 422 -15.05 18.12 -22.06
N VAL A 423 -15.14 18.02 -23.38
CA VAL A 423 -14.20 17.22 -24.17
C VAL A 423 -13.08 18.12 -24.66
N THR A 424 -11.83 17.85 -24.24
CA THR A 424 -10.64 18.52 -24.80
C THR A 424 -9.77 17.48 -25.48
N THR A 425 -9.42 17.70 -26.75
CA THR A 425 -8.65 16.73 -27.57
C THR A 425 -7.86 17.43 -28.67
N VAL A 426 -7.30 16.69 -29.63
CA VAL A 426 -6.50 17.19 -30.78
C VAL A 426 -7.05 16.71 -32.12
N PRO A 427 -6.76 17.37 -33.27
CA PRO A 427 -7.24 16.92 -34.57
C PRO A 427 -6.77 15.49 -34.91
N GLY A 428 -7.66 14.71 -35.52
CA GLY A 428 -7.43 13.29 -35.83
C GLY A 428 -7.74 12.35 -34.67
N ALA A 429 -7.98 12.88 -33.47
CA ALA A 429 -8.26 12.06 -32.31
C ALA A 429 -9.64 11.41 -32.33
N THR A 430 -9.75 10.17 -31.88
CA THR A 430 -11.02 9.60 -31.40
C THR A 430 -11.05 9.65 -29.89
N ALA A 431 -12.22 9.91 -29.28
CA ALA A 431 -12.42 9.85 -27.85
C ALA A 431 -13.75 9.14 -27.56
N ASP A 432 -13.77 8.25 -26.57
CA ASP A 432 -15.03 7.73 -26.05
C ASP A 432 -15.74 8.86 -25.32
N VAL A 433 -16.84 9.29 -25.92
CA VAL A 433 -17.75 10.32 -25.43
C VAL A 433 -19.09 9.62 -25.24
N PRO A 434 -19.29 8.92 -24.10
CA PRO A 434 -20.52 8.22 -23.83
C PRO A 434 -21.67 9.22 -23.82
N VAL A 435 -22.74 8.88 -24.53
CA VAL A 435 -23.98 9.66 -24.51
C VAL A 435 -25.11 8.72 -24.15
N TYR A 436 -25.75 9.00 -23.03
CA TYR A 436 -26.89 8.22 -22.55
C TYR A 436 -28.03 9.12 -22.13
N ALA A 437 -29.23 8.55 -22.14
CA ALA A 437 -30.41 9.19 -21.60
C ALA A 437 -30.95 8.38 -20.42
N THR A 438 -31.38 9.09 -19.39
CA THR A 438 -32.06 8.51 -18.24
C THR A 438 -33.47 9.07 -18.11
N ASP A 439 -34.38 8.24 -17.58
CA ASP A 439 -35.73 8.64 -17.22
C ASP A 439 -35.78 9.37 -15.87
N ALA A 440 -36.99 9.63 -15.36
CA ALA A 440 -37.18 10.34 -14.10
C ALA A 440 -36.63 9.59 -12.87
N ALA A 441 -36.45 8.27 -12.97
CA ALA A 441 -35.93 7.41 -11.93
C ALA A 441 -34.46 7.04 -12.16
N TRP A 442 -33.74 7.76 -13.04
CA TRP A 442 -32.36 7.47 -13.43
C TRP A 442 -32.13 6.13 -14.13
N ASN A 443 -33.20 5.41 -14.51
CA ASN A 443 -33.08 4.21 -15.33
C ASN A 443 -32.78 4.59 -16.79
N PRO A 444 -32.23 3.67 -17.61
CA PRO A 444 -32.07 3.91 -19.05
C PRO A 444 -33.39 4.33 -19.68
N ALA A 445 -33.37 5.41 -20.46
CA ALA A 445 -34.56 5.89 -21.16
C ALA A 445 -34.92 4.96 -22.34
N THR A 446 -36.19 5.03 -22.77
CA THR A 446 -36.70 4.27 -23.93
C THR A 446 -36.19 4.75 -25.29
N GLY A 447 -35.73 6.00 -25.37
CA GLY A 447 -35.22 6.62 -26.59
C GLY A 447 -33.72 6.36 -26.79
N THR A 448 -33.23 6.75 -27.97
CA THR A 448 -31.79 6.75 -28.26
C THR A 448 -31.38 8.19 -28.52
N PRO A 449 -30.39 8.74 -27.78
CA PRO A 449 -29.91 10.09 -28.02
C PRO A 449 -29.39 10.31 -29.45
N GLU A 450 -29.90 11.33 -30.12
CA GLU A 450 -29.34 11.88 -31.35
C GLU A 450 -28.24 12.88 -31.00
N VAL A 451 -27.04 12.70 -31.56
CA VAL A 451 -25.87 13.53 -31.23
C VAL A 451 -25.33 14.22 -32.48
N ARG A 452 -24.96 15.50 -32.35
CA ARG A 452 -24.25 16.27 -33.38
C ARG A 452 -23.21 17.19 -32.75
N VAL A 453 -22.22 17.61 -33.54
CA VAL A 453 -21.19 18.57 -33.12
C VAL A 453 -21.39 19.89 -33.88
N GLU A 454 -21.20 21.03 -33.21
CA GLU A 454 -21.32 22.36 -33.78
C GLU A 454 -20.11 23.25 -33.47
N PRO A 455 -19.41 23.81 -34.48
CA PRO A 455 -19.60 23.55 -35.91
C PRO A 455 -19.19 22.12 -36.29
N SER A 456 -19.94 21.49 -37.20
CA SER A 456 -19.72 20.09 -37.64
C SER A 456 -18.35 19.84 -38.28
N SER A 457 -17.62 20.91 -38.63
CA SER A 457 -16.24 20.82 -39.09
C SER A 457 -15.23 20.44 -38.01
N LEU A 458 -15.56 20.57 -36.71
CA LEU A 458 -14.63 20.29 -35.61
C LEU A 458 -14.49 18.81 -35.32
N ALA A 459 -15.58 18.05 -35.32
CA ALA A 459 -15.59 16.62 -35.04
C ALA A 459 -16.85 15.94 -35.59
N THR A 460 -16.81 14.62 -35.71
CA THR A 460 -17.99 13.77 -35.90
C THR A 460 -18.18 12.89 -34.69
N TRP A 461 -19.41 12.63 -34.27
CA TRP A 461 -19.71 11.66 -33.22
C TRP A 461 -20.49 10.50 -33.85
N GLN A 462 -20.10 9.27 -33.54
CA GLN A 462 -20.79 8.05 -34.00
C GLN A 462 -20.63 6.94 -32.97
N ASN A 463 -21.75 6.35 -32.53
CA ASN A 463 -21.80 5.20 -31.62
C ASN A 463 -20.95 5.35 -30.34
N GLY A 464 -21.00 6.51 -29.69
CA GLY A 464 -20.23 6.77 -28.47
C GLY A 464 -18.82 7.32 -28.72
N THR A 465 -18.32 7.29 -29.96
CA THR A 465 -16.96 7.76 -30.27
C THR A 465 -17.01 9.11 -31.00
N LEU A 466 -16.29 10.11 -30.48
CA LEU A 466 -16.07 11.40 -31.11
C LEU A 466 -14.74 11.42 -31.87
N THR A 467 -14.77 11.64 -33.19
CA THR A 467 -13.58 11.84 -34.03
C THR A 467 -13.36 13.33 -34.32
N ALA A 468 -12.36 13.95 -33.69
CA ALA A 468 -11.94 15.31 -33.94
C ALA A 468 -11.26 15.46 -35.33
N ARG A 469 -11.59 16.54 -36.03
CA ARG A 469 -11.21 16.82 -37.43
C ARG A 469 -10.38 18.09 -37.56
N ARG A 470 -10.79 19.18 -36.91
CA ARG A 470 -10.14 20.49 -37.04
C ARG A 470 -10.04 21.16 -35.68
N ALA A 471 -8.93 21.86 -35.45
CA ALA A 471 -8.74 22.66 -34.25
C ALA A 471 -9.76 23.82 -34.15
N GLY A 472 -10.17 24.13 -32.94
CA GLY A 472 -11.14 25.18 -32.61
C GLY A 472 -12.05 24.79 -31.46
N ASP A 473 -12.91 25.73 -31.07
CA ASP A 473 -13.87 25.58 -29.99
C ASP A 473 -15.29 25.39 -30.55
N GLY A 474 -16.03 24.48 -29.94
CA GLY A 474 -17.43 24.21 -30.29
C GLY A 474 -18.16 23.49 -29.18
N ILE A 475 -19.26 22.84 -29.54
CA ILE A 475 -20.13 22.11 -28.61
C ILE A 475 -20.57 20.77 -29.21
N ILE A 476 -20.74 19.78 -28.34
CA ILE A 476 -21.45 18.53 -28.62
C ILE A 476 -22.88 18.74 -28.16
N ILE A 477 -23.86 18.41 -29.00
CA ILE A 477 -25.29 18.56 -28.72
C ILE A 477 -25.92 17.18 -28.78
N ALA A 478 -26.53 16.73 -27.69
CA ALA A 478 -27.26 15.48 -27.64
C ALA A 478 -28.74 15.74 -27.30
N ARG A 479 -29.64 15.02 -27.99
CA ARG A 479 -31.08 15.17 -27.85
C ARG A 479 -31.77 13.82 -27.81
N ASP A 480 -32.67 13.64 -26.84
CA ASP A 480 -33.62 12.52 -26.83
C ASP A 480 -35.02 13.07 -26.56
N GLY A 481 -35.91 12.91 -27.55
CA GLY A 481 -37.25 13.50 -27.55
C GLY A 481 -37.23 15.03 -27.41
N HIS A 482 -37.65 15.53 -26.25
CA HIS A 482 -37.70 16.96 -25.92
C HIS A 482 -36.53 17.46 -25.06
N VAL A 483 -35.67 16.55 -24.58
CA VAL A 483 -34.52 16.90 -23.73
C VAL A 483 -33.32 17.14 -24.63
N THR A 484 -32.59 18.23 -24.40
CA THR A 484 -31.37 18.56 -25.14
C THR A 484 -30.31 19.04 -24.15
N THR A 485 -29.10 18.50 -24.29
CA THR A 485 -27.93 18.85 -23.48
C THR A 485 -26.79 19.22 -24.42
N THR A 486 -25.90 20.08 -23.94
CA THR A 486 -24.69 20.49 -24.67
C THR A 486 -23.46 20.43 -23.79
N GLU A 487 -22.34 19.94 -24.32
CA GLU A 487 -21.04 19.97 -23.64
C GLU A 487 -19.98 20.69 -24.50
N PRO A 488 -19.06 21.48 -23.89
CA PRO A 488 -17.99 22.11 -24.64
C PRO A 488 -17.04 21.09 -25.28
N LEU A 489 -16.61 21.41 -26.50
CA LEU A 489 -15.58 20.68 -27.23
C LEU A 489 -14.44 21.64 -27.58
N HIS A 490 -13.24 21.34 -27.07
CA HIS A 490 -12.02 22.06 -27.36
C HIS A 490 -11.06 21.17 -28.15
N VAL A 491 -10.84 21.47 -29.43
CA VAL A 491 -9.86 20.76 -30.26
C VAL A 491 -8.60 21.61 -30.37
N LEU A 492 -7.55 21.25 -29.63
CA LEU A 492 -6.29 21.99 -29.52
C LEU A 492 -5.46 21.85 -30.79
N SER A 493 -4.92 22.96 -31.31
CA SER A 493 -4.05 22.92 -32.50
C SER A 493 -2.68 22.27 -32.25
N LYS A 494 -2.21 22.26 -31.00
CA LYS A 494 -0.99 21.60 -30.53
C LYS A 494 -1.06 21.32 -29.03
N LEU A 495 -0.26 20.39 -28.55
CA LEU A 495 0.03 20.20 -27.12
C LEU A 495 1.34 20.91 -26.75
N ASP A 496 1.39 21.51 -25.57
CA ASP A 496 2.61 22.10 -25.00
C ASP A 496 3.44 21.04 -24.25
N SER A 497 2.79 20.01 -23.69
CA SER A 497 3.45 18.82 -23.12
C SER A 497 2.61 17.56 -23.33
N LEU A 498 3.27 16.41 -23.30
CA LEU A 498 2.67 15.07 -23.31
C LEU A 498 3.36 14.23 -22.21
N ALA A 499 2.62 13.34 -21.57
CA ALA A 499 3.13 12.38 -20.61
C ALA A 499 2.51 11.00 -20.89
N ILE A 500 3.27 9.93 -20.61
CA ILE A 500 2.82 8.54 -20.66
C ILE A 500 2.67 8.05 -19.21
N GLY A 501 1.56 7.39 -18.88
CA GLY A 501 1.35 6.74 -17.60
C GLY A 501 0.91 5.27 -17.77
N PRO A 502 1.31 4.34 -16.88
CA PRO A 502 2.25 4.53 -15.77
C PRO A 502 3.68 4.80 -16.27
N ASP A 503 4.49 5.43 -15.43
CA ASP A 503 5.90 5.66 -15.74
C ASP A 503 6.74 4.44 -15.35
N GLU A 504 7.65 4.07 -16.24
CA GLU A 504 8.62 2.99 -16.09
C GLU A 504 8.09 1.62 -15.63
N PRO A 505 7.04 1.06 -16.27
CA PRO A 505 6.52 -0.23 -15.87
C PRO A 505 7.48 -1.38 -16.22
N ASP A 506 7.40 -2.47 -15.46
CA ASP A 506 8.09 -3.72 -15.76
C ASP A 506 7.08 -4.76 -16.25
N ALA A 507 7.43 -5.51 -17.30
CA ALA A 507 6.55 -6.48 -17.93
C ALA A 507 7.29 -7.81 -18.17
N VAL A 508 6.79 -8.91 -17.60
CA VAL A 508 7.29 -10.26 -17.93
C VAL A 508 6.94 -10.63 -19.39
N ASN A 509 7.63 -11.62 -19.96
CA ASN A 509 7.39 -12.03 -21.35
C ASN A 509 5.91 -12.38 -21.60
N GLY A 510 5.35 -11.82 -22.68
CA GLY A 510 3.94 -12.00 -23.04
C GLY A 510 2.95 -11.21 -22.19
N ALA A 511 3.38 -10.52 -21.12
CA ALA A 511 2.50 -9.64 -20.36
C ALA A 511 2.15 -8.38 -21.15
N THR A 512 1.00 -7.81 -20.80
CA THR A 512 0.53 -6.56 -21.37
C THR A 512 0.58 -5.44 -20.36
N GLN A 513 0.92 -4.24 -20.81
CA GLN A 513 0.90 -3.00 -20.03
C GLN A 513 0.07 -1.97 -20.78
N GLN A 514 -1.02 -1.51 -20.17
CA GLN A 514 -1.82 -0.42 -20.74
C GLN A 514 -1.14 0.92 -20.45
N PHE A 515 -0.87 1.69 -21.51
CA PHE A 515 -0.47 3.08 -21.38
C PHE A 515 -1.63 4.03 -21.61
N THR A 516 -1.61 5.14 -20.88
CA THR A 516 -2.50 6.29 -21.06
C THR A 516 -1.67 7.52 -21.36
N LEU A 517 -2.25 8.48 -22.08
CA LEU A 517 -1.58 9.74 -22.40
C LEU A 517 -2.28 10.91 -21.72
N THR A 518 -1.48 11.82 -21.20
CA THR A 518 -1.97 13.10 -20.66
C THR A 518 -1.24 14.25 -21.34
N GLY A 519 -1.99 15.20 -21.90
CA GLY A 519 -1.50 16.42 -22.52
C GLY A 519 -1.64 17.61 -21.57
N ASN A 520 -0.70 18.56 -21.61
CA ASN A 520 -0.74 19.81 -20.84
C ASN A 520 -1.02 19.60 -19.33
N GLY A 521 -0.53 18.49 -18.77
CA GLY A 521 -0.59 18.16 -17.35
C GLY A 521 -1.89 17.52 -16.83
N SER A 522 -3.03 17.63 -17.52
CA SER A 522 -4.30 17.03 -17.04
C SER A 522 -5.30 16.64 -18.12
N VAL A 523 -5.06 16.96 -19.39
CA VAL A 523 -5.98 16.65 -20.48
C VAL A 523 -5.78 15.20 -20.92
N PRO A 524 -6.78 14.30 -20.79
CA PRO A 524 -6.66 12.95 -21.31
C PRO A 524 -6.50 12.99 -22.83
N ILE A 525 -5.44 12.38 -23.33
CA ILE A 525 -5.20 12.23 -24.76
C ILE A 525 -5.46 10.78 -25.12
N PRO A 526 -6.41 10.49 -26.02
CA PRO A 526 -6.66 9.12 -26.43
C PRO A 526 -5.40 8.54 -27.08
N ALA A 527 -5.12 7.27 -26.83
CA ALA A 527 -3.85 6.66 -27.22
C ALA A 527 -3.73 6.53 -28.75
N GLU A 528 -4.84 6.28 -29.44
CA GLU A 528 -4.90 6.05 -30.89
C GLU A 528 -4.63 7.30 -31.75
N THR A 529 -4.57 8.44 -31.09
CA THR A 529 -4.18 9.73 -31.66
C THR A 529 -2.67 9.87 -31.74
N ALA A 530 -1.96 9.07 -30.94
CA ALA A 530 -0.52 9.06 -30.91
C ALA A 530 0.03 8.10 -31.96
N ARG A 531 1.10 8.54 -32.61
CA ARG A 531 2.01 7.62 -33.27
C ARG A 531 2.86 6.97 -32.19
N TRP A 532 2.61 5.69 -31.95
CA TRP A 532 3.42 4.89 -31.03
C TRP A 532 4.58 4.21 -31.73
N THR A 533 5.70 4.12 -31.03
CA THR A 533 6.87 3.33 -31.46
C THR A 533 7.50 2.64 -30.27
N VAL A 534 7.89 1.37 -30.44
CA VAL A 534 8.74 0.64 -29.51
C VAL A 534 10.14 0.52 -30.09
N THR A 535 11.16 0.84 -29.29
CA THR A 535 12.56 0.63 -29.66
C THR A 535 13.32 -0.05 -28.53
N PRO A 536 14.00 -1.19 -28.75
CA PRO A 536 13.97 -2.06 -29.94
C PRO A 536 12.60 -2.73 -30.19
N ALA A 537 12.20 -2.86 -31.46
CA ALA A 537 10.90 -3.42 -31.84
C ALA A 537 10.73 -4.92 -31.54
N ASN A 538 11.83 -5.66 -31.30
CA ASN A 538 11.78 -7.08 -30.95
C ASN A 538 11.45 -7.34 -29.47
N LEU A 539 11.36 -6.31 -28.63
CA LEU A 539 11.01 -6.45 -27.21
C LEU A 539 9.51 -6.31 -26.94
N GLY A 540 8.74 -5.88 -27.92
CA GLY A 540 7.31 -5.79 -27.77
C GLY A 540 6.68 -4.92 -28.84
N THR A 541 5.37 -4.94 -28.85
CA THR A 541 4.56 -4.10 -29.73
C THR A 541 3.64 -3.28 -28.88
N VAL A 542 3.49 -2.01 -29.21
CA VAL A 542 2.41 -1.19 -28.68
C VAL A 542 1.41 -1.00 -29.80
N ASP A 543 0.15 -1.31 -29.52
CA ASP A 543 -0.91 -1.10 -30.49
C ASP A 543 -1.33 0.38 -30.55
N ALA A 544 -2.28 0.70 -31.42
CA ALA A 544 -2.80 2.06 -31.53
C ALA A 544 -3.42 2.55 -30.21
N HIS A 545 -3.97 1.65 -29.39
CA HIS A 545 -4.64 1.98 -28.14
C HIS A 545 -3.69 2.08 -26.95
N GLY A 546 -2.37 2.09 -27.19
CA GLY A 546 -1.38 2.20 -26.12
C GLY A 546 -1.22 0.92 -25.31
N LEU A 547 -1.80 -0.21 -25.75
CA LEU A 547 -1.56 -1.50 -25.10
C LEU A 547 -0.20 -2.02 -25.57
N PHE A 548 0.78 -1.90 -24.70
CA PHE A 548 2.06 -2.53 -24.89
C PHE A 548 1.95 -4.02 -24.58
N THR A 549 2.41 -4.87 -25.50
CA THR A 549 2.54 -6.31 -25.34
C THR A 549 4.03 -6.65 -25.38
N ALA A 550 4.54 -7.13 -24.25
CA ALA A 550 5.90 -7.65 -24.16
C ALA A 550 6.06 -8.84 -25.11
N ALA A 551 7.23 -8.94 -25.75
CA ALA A 551 7.53 -10.10 -26.59
C ALA A 551 7.43 -11.41 -25.79
N ALA A 552 6.90 -12.46 -26.42
CA ALA A 552 6.77 -13.80 -25.81
C ALA A 552 8.12 -14.45 -25.47
N GLY A 553 9.23 -13.90 -25.96
CA GLY A 553 10.60 -14.27 -25.59
C GLY A 553 11.56 -13.11 -25.83
N GLY A 554 12.72 -13.16 -25.14
CA GLY A 554 13.74 -12.10 -25.14
C GLY A 554 13.71 -11.24 -23.88
N SER A 555 14.81 -10.55 -23.59
CA SER A 555 14.90 -9.60 -22.48
C SER A 555 15.56 -8.31 -22.95
N GLY A 556 15.08 -7.16 -22.46
CA GLY A 556 15.66 -5.86 -22.82
C GLY A 556 14.82 -4.67 -22.35
N LEU A 557 15.39 -3.46 -22.40
CA LEU A 557 14.66 -2.23 -22.12
C LEU A 557 14.02 -1.70 -23.39
N ALA A 558 12.68 -1.72 -23.44
CA ALA A 558 11.91 -1.19 -24.55
C ALA A 558 11.54 0.27 -24.27
N THR A 559 12.03 1.21 -25.10
CA THR A 559 11.54 2.60 -25.07
C THR A 559 10.23 2.67 -25.83
N VAL A 560 9.15 3.00 -25.13
CA VAL A 560 7.83 3.25 -25.71
C VAL A 560 7.67 4.76 -25.85
N THR A 561 7.54 5.23 -27.09
CA THR A 561 7.37 6.65 -27.40
C THR A 561 6.01 6.89 -28.01
N ALA A 562 5.31 7.91 -27.52
CA ALA A 562 4.06 8.40 -28.06
C ALA A 562 4.27 9.82 -28.60
N THR A 563 3.82 10.08 -29.83
CA THR A 563 3.76 11.43 -30.41
C THR A 563 2.33 11.79 -30.77
N ALA A 564 1.76 12.79 -30.10
CA ALA A 564 0.40 13.28 -30.35
C ALA A 564 0.36 14.81 -30.31
N GLY A 565 -0.44 15.44 -31.17
CA GLY A 565 -0.64 16.90 -31.16
C GLY A 565 0.64 17.74 -31.29
N GLY A 566 1.72 17.20 -31.87
CA GLY A 566 3.02 17.87 -32.02
C GLY A 566 3.95 17.77 -30.80
N ALA A 567 3.53 17.14 -29.71
CA ALA A 567 4.37 16.82 -28.56
C ALA A 567 4.73 15.33 -28.52
N SER A 568 5.86 14.99 -27.91
CA SER A 568 6.31 13.61 -27.71
C SER A 568 6.59 13.34 -26.25
N ALA A 569 6.30 12.13 -25.81
CA ALA A 569 6.65 11.58 -24.52
C ALA A 569 7.24 10.18 -24.71
N SER A 570 8.14 9.79 -23.82
CA SER A 570 8.74 8.46 -23.83
C SER A 570 8.77 7.92 -22.41
N THR A 571 8.53 6.62 -22.27
CA THR A 571 8.78 5.86 -21.05
C THR A 571 9.49 4.56 -21.40
N THR A 572 10.02 3.85 -20.42
CA THR A 572 10.80 2.63 -20.63
C THR A 572 10.12 1.42 -19.98
N VAL A 573 10.02 0.32 -20.72
CA VAL A 573 9.46 -0.94 -20.24
C VAL A 573 10.58 -1.96 -20.11
N ALA A 574 10.81 -2.48 -18.92
CA ALA A 574 11.70 -3.62 -18.74
C ALA A 574 10.94 -4.87 -19.21
N VAL A 575 11.33 -5.43 -20.36
CA VAL A 575 10.65 -6.59 -20.92
C VAL A 575 11.43 -7.86 -20.60
N GLY A 576 10.77 -8.79 -19.91
CA GLY A 576 11.29 -10.10 -19.58
C GLY A 576 12.40 -10.03 -18.54
N SER A 577 12.41 -10.98 -17.60
CA SER A 577 13.56 -11.24 -16.75
C SER A 577 14.38 -12.37 -17.37
N VAL A 578 15.69 -12.17 -17.57
CA VAL A 578 16.55 -13.33 -17.80
C VAL A 578 16.65 -14.07 -16.47
N SER A 579 16.48 -15.39 -16.44
CA SER A 579 16.83 -16.18 -15.28
C SER A 579 18.02 -17.08 -15.59
N ALA A 580 18.93 -17.20 -14.64
CA ALA A 580 20.01 -18.16 -14.67
C ALA A 580 19.83 -19.11 -13.48
N LEU A 581 19.66 -20.40 -13.78
CA LEU A 581 19.57 -21.43 -12.73
C LEU A 581 20.88 -21.48 -11.94
N ILE A 582 20.78 -21.34 -10.63
CA ILE A 582 21.90 -21.49 -9.71
C ILE A 582 21.96 -22.94 -9.21
N ASP A 583 20.83 -23.48 -8.76
CA ASP A 583 20.71 -24.86 -8.28
C ASP A 583 19.28 -25.39 -8.48
N GLU A 584 19.12 -26.64 -8.92
CA GLU A 584 17.79 -27.26 -9.07
C GLU A 584 17.07 -27.47 -7.74
N MET A 585 17.83 -27.58 -6.65
CA MET A 585 17.39 -28.00 -5.32
C MET A 585 16.65 -29.33 -5.37
N SER A 586 17.28 -30.34 -5.98
CA SER A 586 16.75 -31.70 -6.17
C SER A 586 17.61 -32.79 -5.51
N ASP A 587 18.71 -32.42 -4.84
CA ASP A 587 19.58 -33.35 -4.11
C ASP A 587 19.78 -32.93 -2.64
N PRO A 588 19.09 -33.58 -1.68
CA PRO A 588 19.26 -33.29 -0.25
C PRO A 588 20.68 -33.50 0.26
N ALA A 589 21.47 -34.37 -0.39
CA ALA A 589 22.84 -34.62 0.02
C ALA A 589 23.76 -33.40 -0.20
N GLY A 590 23.38 -32.48 -1.11
CA GLY A 590 24.08 -31.23 -1.38
C GLY A 590 23.88 -30.13 -0.32
N TRP A 591 22.93 -30.31 0.60
CA TRP A 591 22.52 -29.26 1.53
C TRP A 591 22.71 -29.68 3.00
N ASN A 592 22.94 -28.70 3.86
CA ASN A 592 22.90 -28.84 5.30
C ASN A 592 21.61 -28.22 5.83
N LEU A 593 20.99 -28.88 6.81
CA LEU A 593 19.90 -28.30 7.60
C LEU A 593 20.42 -28.00 9.00
N ARG A 594 20.58 -26.73 9.36
CA ARG A 594 20.82 -26.30 10.74
C ARG A 594 19.49 -25.92 11.37
N ASN A 595 19.11 -26.65 12.41
CA ASN A 595 17.85 -26.48 13.11
C ASN A 595 18.09 -25.93 14.52
N THR A 596 17.55 -24.75 14.81
CA THR A 596 17.60 -24.11 16.14
C THR A 596 16.24 -24.09 16.85
N THR A 597 15.22 -24.74 16.29
CA THR A 597 13.85 -24.74 16.82
C THR A 597 13.71 -25.58 18.10
N GLY A 598 14.63 -26.52 18.34
CA GLY A 598 14.54 -27.48 19.44
C GLY A 598 13.48 -28.58 19.21
N GLN A 599 12.90 -28.65 18.01
CA GLN A 599 11.91 -29.64 17.58
C GLN A 599 12.40 -30.40 16.34
N PRO A 600 11.85 -31.58 16.01
CA PRO A 600 12.28 -32.33 14.83
C PRO A 600 12.09 -31.56 13.52
N ALA A 601 13.09 -31.64 12.65
CA ALA A 601 13.00 -31.21 11.25
C ALA A 601 13.83 -32.16 10.37
N ASP A 602 13.38 -32.39 9.15
CA ASP A 602 13.99 -33.31 8.17
C ASP A 602 14.04 -32.67 6.78
N LEU A 603 15.13 -32.92 6.06
CA LEU A 603 15.33 -32.49 4.68
C LEU A 603 15.47 -33.74 3.79
N SER A 604 14.52 -33.94 2.88
CA SER A 604 14.44 -35.13 2.02
C SER A 604 14.12 -34.77 0.56
N LEU A 605 14.20 -35.74 -0.34
CA LEU A 605 13.85 -35.56 -1.75
C LEU A 605 12.37 -35.87 -1.97
N ALA A 606 11.62 -34.91 -2.49
CA ALA A 606 10.29 -35.14 -3.03
C ALA A 606 10.36 -35.45 -4.53
N SER A 607 10.49 -36.73 -4.87
CA SER A 607 10.61 -37.19 -6.26
C SER A 607 9.34 -36.88 -7.07
N GLY A 608 9.51 -36.31 -8.26
CA GLY A 608 8.42 -35.93 -9.17
C GLY A 608 7.58 -34.73 -8.72
N VAL A 609 7.87 -34.14 -7.54
CA VAL A 609 7.24 -32.91 -7.09
C VAL A 609 8.11 -31.75 -7.59
N VAL A 610 7.64 -31.05 -8.62
CA VAL A 610 8.40 -29.97 -9.27
C VAL A 610 7.50 -28.77 -9.56
N PRO A 611 8.05 -27.56 -9.64
CA PRO A 611 7.29 -26.38 -10.02
C PRO A 611 6.86 -26.43 -11.51
N PRO A 612 5.84 -25.65 -11.91
CA PRO A 612 5.40 -25.58 -13.30
C PRO A 612 6.56 -25.28 -14.26
N GLY A 613 6.69 -26.08 -15.32
CA GLY A 613 7.72 -25.89 -16.36
C GLY A 613 9.12 -26.39 -16.01
N SER A 614 9.35 -26.93 -14.80
CA SER A 614 10.64 -27.51 -14.42
C SER A 614 10.84 -28.91 -15.02
N THR A 615 12.08 -29.21 -15.41
CA THR A 615 12.54 -30.53 -15.85
C THR A 615 13.33 -31.28 -14.77
N ALA A 616 13.39 -30.76 -13.54
CA ALA A 616 14.11 -31.37 -12.44
C ALA A 616 13.53 -32.73 -12.05
N SER A 617 14.31 -33.55 -11.36
CA SER A 617 13.88 -34.89 -10.90
C SER A 617 12.97 -34.85 -9.65
N GLY A 618 12.90 -33.72 -8.95
CA GLY A 618 12.15 -33.48 -7.73
C GLY A 618 12.54 -32.17 -7.06
N SER A 619 12.13 -31.99 -5.80
CA SER A 619 12.42 -30.81 -4.98
C SER A 619 12.98 -31.20 -3.60
N LEU A 620 13.64 -30.27 -2.90
CA LEU A 620 13.99 -30.45 -1.49
C LEU A 620 12.74 -30.25 -0.63
N ARG A 621 12.40 -31.27 0.13
CA ARG A 621 11.29 -31.27 1.07
C ARG A 621 11.79 -31.03 2.48
N LEU A 622 11.37 -29.91 3.08
CA LEU A 622 11.59 -29.59 4.48
C LEU A 622 10.32 -29.93 5.27
N THR A 623 10.39 -30.96 6.11
CA THR A 623 9.36 -31.23 7.12
C THR A 623 9.82 -30.66 8.43
N TYR A 624 8.98 -29.90 9.13
CA TYR A 624 9.43 -29.16 10.31
C TYR A 624 8.38 -29.01 11.39
N THR A 625 8.85 -28.65 12.58
CA THR A 625 8.07 -28.05 13.65
C THR A 625 8.85 -26.89 14.24
N VAL A 626 8.20 -25.74 14.37
CA VAL A 626 8.71 -24.53 15.02
C VAL A 626 7.78 -24.24 16.20
N PRO A 627 8.26 -24.31 17.45
CA PRO A 627 7.42 -24.05 18.61
C PRO A 627 6.99 -22.58 18.67
N GLY A 628 5.78 -22.32 19.15
CA GLY A 628 5.33 -20.97 19.49
C GLY A 628 6.10 -20.40 20.69
N GLY A 629 6.27 -19.09 20.73
CA GLY A 629 6.98 -18.38 21.79
C GLY A 629 7.91 -17.29 21.27
N SER A 630 8.58 -16.59 22.18
CA SER A 630 9.47 -15.46 21.88
C SER A 630 10.82 -15.89 21.28
N GLY A 631 11.41 -14.99 20.50
CA GLY A 631 12.71 -15.14 19.85
C GLY A 631 12.62 -15.69 18.44
N VAL A 632 13.78 -15.85 17.80
CA VAL A 632 13.91 -16.40 16.45
C VAL A 632 14.23 -17.89 16.53
N LYS A 633 13.48 -18.71 15.81
CA LYS A 633 13.69 -20.16 15.64
C LYS A 633 13.90 -20.44 14.16
N GLN A 634 15.05 -21.01 13.79
CA GLN A 634 15.52 -21.05 12.41
C GLN A 634 15.68 -22.48 11.91
N LEU A 635 15.44 -22.64 10.60
CA LEU A 635 15.66 -23.84 9.81
C LEU A 635 16.49 -23.42 8.60
N VAL A 636 17.80 -23.36 8.82
CA VAL A 636 18.75 -22.80 7.87
C VAL A 636 19.21 -23.89 6.93
N LEU A 637 18.89 -23.73 5.65
CA LEU A 637 19.42 -24.51 4.53
C LEU A 637 20.66 -23.81 3.99
N SER A 638 21.82 -24.45 4.13
CA SER A 638 23.07 -23.96 3.52
C SER A 638 23.66 -25.00 2.58
N SER A 639 24.10 -24.56 1.40
CA SER A 639 24.75 -25.46 0.45
C SER A 639 26.09 -25.95 0.99
N LYS A 640 26.44 -27.21 0.70
CA LYS A 640 27.77 -27.77 0.98
C LYS A 640 28.82 -27.32 -0.04
N THR A 641 28.38 -26.81 -1.17
CA THR A 641 29.21 -26.18 -2.20
C THR A 641 28.94 -24.68 -2.21
N THR A 642 29.87 -23.90 -2.77
CA THR A 642 29.63 -22.47 -2.96
C THR A 642 28.69 -22.27 -4.14
N LEU A 643 27.46 -21.82 -3.85
CA LEU A 643 26.51 -21.34 -4.86
C LEU A 643 26.65 -19.82 -5.00
N GLN A 644 26.59 -19.32 -6.23
CA GLN A 644 26.73 -17.88 -6.50
C GLN A 644 25.77 -17.42 -7.60
N ALA A 645 25.26 -16.20 -7.46
CA ALA A 645 24.62 -15.46 -8.53
C ALA A 645 25.68 -14.55 -9.19
N GLU A 646 25.96 -14.82 -10.45
CA GLU A 646 27.00 -14.13 -11.22
C GLU A 646 26.45 -12.88 -11.90
N THR A 647 27.35 -11.97 -12.33
CA THR A 647 27.01 -11.04 -13.41
C THR A 647 26.85 -11.86 -14.70
N ASP A 648 25.79 -11.60 -15.47
CA ASP A 648 25.57 -12.38 -16.69
C ASP A 648 26.57 -12.03 -17.80
N SER A 649 26.48 -12.76 -18.93
CA SER A 649 27.33 -12.56 -20.10
C SER A 649 27.20 -11.19 -20.76
N GLU A 650 26.16 -10.43 -20.44
CA GLU A 650 25.91 -9.07 -20.94
C GLU A 650 26.40 -7.99 -19.95
N GLY A 651 26.99 -8.38 -18.83
CA GLY A 651 27.45 -7.45 -17.79
C GLY A 651 26.33 -6.96 -16.88
N ARG A 652 25.14 -7.57 -16.91
CA ARG A 652 24.02 -7.23 -16.02
C ARG A 652 24.19 -7.94 -14.69
N ASN A 653 23.95 -7.19 -13.63
CA ASN A 653 23.84 -7.76 -12.30
C ASN A 653 22.42 -8.32 -12.09
N PRO A 654 22.28 -9.45 -11.37
CA PRO A 654 21.00 -9.92 -10.88
C PRO A 654 20.26 -8.81 -10.12
N THR A 655 18.98 -8.61 -10.42
CA THR A 655 18.07 -7.73 -9.68
C THR A 655 17.21 -8.49 -8.67
N GLY A 656 17.26 -9.83 -8.71
CA GLY A 656 16.58 -10.65 -7.71
C GLY A 656 17.15 -12.06 -7.66
N ILE A 657 16.91 -12.77 -6.57
CA ILE A 657 17.10 -14.21 -6.46
C ILE A 657 15.71 -14.84 -6.31
N GLY A 658 15.38 -15.75 -7.21
CA GLY A 658 14.13 -16.48 -7.24
C GLY A 658 14.28 -17.86 -6.63
N LEU A 659 13.33 -18.25 -5.78
CA LEU A 659 13.18 -19.57 -5.20
C LEU A 659 11.74 -20.05 -5.39
N TRP A 660 11.53 -21.21 -6.03
CA TRP A 660 10.21 -21.82 -6.04
C TRP A 660 9.94 -22.44 -4.67
N VAL A 661 8.80 -22.08 -4.08
CA VAL A 661 8.34 -22.60 -2.80
C VAL A 661 6.91 -23.10 -2.95
N LYS A 662 6.71 -24.40 -2.71
CA LYS A 662 5.40 -24.96 -2.44
C LYS A 662 5.12 -24.84 -0.95
N GLY A 663 4.23 -23.92 -0.61
CA GLY A 663 3.94 -23.62 0.79
C GLY A 663 3.04 -24.66 1.45
N ASP A 664 2.89 -24.55 2.77
CA ASP A 664 1.93 -25.30 3.58
C ASP A 664 0.86 -24.38 4.22
N GLY A 665 0.99 -23.07 4.03
CA GLY A 665 0.15 -22.03 4.61
C GLY A 665 0.38 -21.79 6.10
N SER A 666 1.53 -22.21 6.65
CA SER A 666 1.79 -22.14 8.10
C SER A 666 2.03 -20.73 8.64
N GLY A 667 2.40 -19.78 7.78
CA GLY A 667 2.84 -18.46 8.19
C GLY A 667 4.32 -18.38 8.62
N ILE A 668 5.15 -19.35 8.25
CA ILE A 668 6.60 -19.29 8.50
C ILE A 668 7.28 -18.24 7.59
N ASN A 669 8.24 -17.48 8.10
CA ASN A 669 8.96 -16.49 7.31
C ASN A 669 10.07 -17.15 6.49
N LEU A 670 10.25 -16.67 5.26
CA LEU A 670 11.43 -16.96 4.44
C LEU A 670 12.41 -15.80 4.55
N ALA A 671 13.68 -16.13 4.79
CA ALA A 671 14.79 -15.20 4.67
C ALA A 671 15.91 -15.82 3.81
N GLU A 672 16.65 -14.98 3.11
CA GLU A 672 17.77 -15.39 2.28
C GLU A 672 18.97 -14.48 2.56
N SER A 673 20.17 -15.06 2.67
CA SER A 673 21.39 -14.31 2.96
C SER A 673 22.43 -14.50 1.87
N TYR A 674 23.05 -13.40 1.46
CA TYR A 674 24.05 -13.34 0.39
C TYR A 674 25.30 -12.61 0.86
N ILE A 675 26.45 -12.96 0.28
CA ILE A 675 27.74 -12.32 0.55
C ILE A 675 28.28 -11.77 -0.78
N GLY A 676 28.47 -10.46 -0.86
CA GLY A 676 29.03 -9.79 -2.02
C GLY A 676 30.52 -10.08 -2.25
N ALA A 677 31.00 -9.73 -3.44
CA ALA A 677 32.41 -9.86 -3.81
C ALA A 677 33.34 -8.95 -2.97
N ASP A 678 32.78 -7.91 -2.36
CA ASP A 678 33.42 -7.06 -1.35
C ASP A 678 33.44 -7.69 0.06
N GLY A 679 32.75 -8.81 0.26
CA GLY A 679 32.64 -9.51 1.53
C GLY A 679 31.48 -9.05 2.41
N LEU A 680 30.67 -8.07 1.97
CA LEU A 680 29.52 -7.60 2.73
C LEU A 680 28.37 -8.61 2.68
N THR A 681 27.69 -8.79 3.82
CA THR A 681 26.55 -9.71 3.93
C THR A 681 25.24 -8.93 3.84
N THR A 682 24.30 -9.41 3.04
CA THR A 682 22.94 -8.87 2.91
C THR A 682 21.93 -9.97 3.19
N THR A 683 21.00 -9.72 4.10
CA THR A 683 19.91 -10.65 4.40
C THR A 683 18.58 -10.01 4.01
N LEU A 684 17.80 -10.71 3.21
CA LEU A 684 16.49 -10.27 2.72
C LEU A 684 15.40 -11.17 3.30
N TYR A 685 14.20 -10.60 3.49
CA TYR A 685 13.01 -11.30 4.00
C TYR A 685 11.89 -11.24 2.96
N PRO A 686 11.92 -12.10 1.92
CA PRO A 686 11.07 -11.89 0.75
C PRO A 686 9.57 -12.01 1.02
N THR A 687 9.17 -12.84 1.99
CA THR A 687 7.75 -13.11 2.28
C THR A 687 7.56 -13.98 3.52
N THR A 688 6.33 -14.00 4.03
CA THR A 688 5.79 -15.04 4.91
C THR A 688 5.03 -16.09 4.07
N VAL A 689 5.24 -17.38 4.33
CA VAL A 689 4.65 -18.49 3.56
C VAL A 689 3.22 -18.79 4.03
N THR A 690 2.23 -18.16 3.39
CA THR A 690 0.80 -18.26 3.73
C THR A 690 -0.04 -18.99 2.68
N TRP A 691 0.59 -19.51 1.62
CA TRP A 691 -0.06 -20.24 0.51
C TRP A 691 0.29 -21.73 0.53
N LYS A 692 -0.40 -22.55 -0.28
CA LYS A 692 -0.23 -24.02 -0.32
C LYS A 692 0.34 -24.60 -1.64
N ASP A 693 0.29 -23.83 -2.72
CA ASP A 693 0.76 -24.27 -4.05
C ASP A 693 2.16 -23.74 -4.38
N TRP A 694 2.67 -24.04 -5.58
CA TRP A 694 3.96 -23.51 -6.04
C TRP A 694 3.86 -22.02 -6.33
N ARG A 695 4.78 -21.25 -5.74
CA ARG A 695 4.99 -19.84 -6.05
C ARG A 695 6.48 -19.58 -6.24
N LEU A 696 6.84 -18.82 -7.28
CA LEU A 696 8.19 -18.27 -7.37
C LEU A 696 8.26 -17.08 -6.41
N VAL A 697 8.98 -17.26 -5.32
CA VAL A 697 9.29 -16.18 -4.39
C VAL A 697 10.56 -15.50 -4.89
N VAL A 698 10.56 -14.17 -4.91
CA VAL A 698 11.72 -13.39 -5.39
C VAL A 698 12.21 -12.49 -4.29
N ALA A 699 13.43 -12.74 -3.82
CA ALA A 699 14.20 -11.79 -3.04
C ALA A 699 14.70 -10.69 -3.99
N GLN A 700 14.07 -9.52 -3.96
CA GLN A 700 14.52 -8.37 -4.77
C GLN A 700 15.86 -7.91 -4.22
N LEU A 701 16.91 -7.99 -5.04
CA LEU A 701 18.23 -7.58 -4.64
C LEU A 701 18.27 -6.05 -4.63
N PRO A 702 18.66 -5.41 -3.52
CA PRO A 702 18.89 -3.98 -3.52
C PRO A 702 19.93 -3.64 -4.58
N PRO A 703 19.92 -2.40 -5.10
CA PRO A 703 21.02 -1.92 -5.93
C PRO A 703 22.37 -2.04 -5.19
N GLY A 704 23.48 -1.80 -5.89
CA GLY A 704 24.80 -1.67 -5.28
C GLY A 704 25.56 -2.94 -4.88
N LEU A 705 24.87 -4.05 -4.67
CA LEU A 705 25.53 -5.31 -4.33
C LEU A 705 26.70 -5.64 -5.27
N LYS A 706 27.83 -6.08 -4.71
CA LYS A 706 29.01 -6.46 -5.50
C LYS A 706 28.93 -7.91 -5.92
N PHE A 707 28.92 -8.15 -7.22
CA PHE A 707 28.79 -9.48 -7.80
C PHE A 707 30.17 -10.11 -8.10
N PRO A 708 30.28 -11.45 -8.04
CA PRO A 708 29.20 -12.40 -7.77
C PRO A 708 28.72 -12.40 -6.31
N LEU A 709 27.42 -12.64 -6.12
CA LEU A 709 26.81 -12.82 -4.81
C LEU A 709 26.86 -14.29 -4.42
N LYS A 710 27.60 -14.63 -3.37
CA LYS A 710 27.58 -15.97 -2.79
C LYS A 710 26.30 -16.17 -1.98
N ILE A 711 25.56 -17.24 -2.23
CA ILE A 711 24.41 -17.59 -1.39
C ILE A 711 24.95 -18.20 -0.09
N SER A 712 24.75 -17.49 1.01
CA SER A 712 25.15 -17.92 2.35
C SER A 712 24.18 -18.98 2.86
N PHE A 713 22.88 -18.65 2.89
CA PHE A 713 21.83 -19.58 3.29
C PHE A 713 20.43 -19.14 2.85
N ILE A 714 19.51 -20.10 2.87
CA ILE A 714 18.05 -19.92 2.80
C ILE A 714 17.50 -20.34 4.16
N ASP A 715 16.72 -19.51 4.83
CA ASP A 715 16.23 -19.76 6.20
C ASP A 715 14.70 -19.70 6.25
N PHE A 716 14.12 -20.71 6.88
CA PHE A 716 12.72 -20.71 7.27
C PHE A 716 12.61 -20.53 8.78
N LEU A 717 12.04 -19.41 9.21
CA LEU A 717 12.14 -18.99 10.60
C LEU A 717 10.82 -18.51 11.19
N GLY A 718 10.59 -18.88 12.44
CA GLY A 718 9.54 -18.30 13.28
C GLY A 718 10.11 -17.15 14.09
N ILE A 719 9.60 -15.94 13.87
CA ILE A 719 9.88 -14.76 14.69
C ILE A 719 8.71 -14.60 15.65
N ASN A 720 8.95 -14.77 16.95
CA ASN A 720 7.92 -14.58 17.97
C ASN A 720 6.60 -15.31 17.65
N ALA A 721 6.69 -16.55 17.15
CA ALA A 721 5.56 -17.25 16.60
C ALA A 721 4.43 -17.38 17.66
N PRO A 722 3.21 -16.88 17.38
CA PRO A 722 2.13 -16.87 18.38
C PRO A 722 1.64 -18.28 18.71
N THR A 723 1.82 -19.22 17.77
CA THR A 723 1.47 -20.63 17.90
C THR A 723 2.57 -21.51 17.31
N THR A 724 2.64 -22.76 17.74
CA THR A 724 3.50 -23.76 17.09
C THR A 724 3.08 -23.97 15.63
N MET A 725 4.05 -23.91 14.72
CA MET A 725 3.88 -24.17 13.29
C MET A 725 4.50 -25.52 12.95
N SER A 726 3.76 -26.38 12.26
CA SER A 726 4.26 -27.66 11.77
C SER A 726 3.76 -27.87 10.35
N GLY A 727 4.61 -28.38 9.48
CA GLY A 727 4.22 -28.60 8.09
C GLY A 727 5.35 -29.11 7.21
N THR A 728 5.13 -28.97 5.91
CA THR A 728 6.01 -29.49 4.86
C THR A 728 6.11 -28.46 3.75
N LEU A 729 7.33 -27.98 3.50
CA LEU A 729 7.64 -27.10 2.38
C LEU A 729 8.40 -27.89 1.32
N ASP A 730 8.09 -27.67 0.05
CA ASP A 730 8.94 -28.12 -1.05
C ASP A 730 9.61 -26.91 -1.69
N VAL A 731 10.94 -26.90 -1.80
CA VAL A 731 11.70 -25.82 -2.43
C VAL A 731 12.48 -26.33 -3.64
N SER A 732 12.48 -25.55 -4.73
CA SER A 732 13.07 -25.95 -6.01
C SER A 732 13.58 -24.74 -6.80
N GLY A 733 14.47 -24.98 -7.75
CA GLY A 733 14.80 -24.02 -8.82
C GLY A 733 15.29 -22.66 -8.32
N LEU A 734 16.37 -22.65 -7.53
CA LEU A 734 17.04 -21.43 -7.09
C LEU A 734 17.70 -20.76 -8.30
N GLN A 735 17.36 -19.51 -8.57
CA GLN A 735 17.75 -18.83 -9.81
C GLN A 735 18.08 -17.35 -9.60
N ALA A 736 19.10 -16.84 -10.30
CA ALA A 736 19.35 -15.41 -10.41
C ALA A 736 18.41 -14.82 -11.45
N LEU A 737 17.77 -13.69 -11.15
CA LEU A 737 16.89 -12.94 -12.05
C LEU A 737 17.57 -11.64 -12.44
N TYR A 738 17.59 -11.31 -13.73
CA TYR A 738 18.18 -10.10 -14.26
C TYR A 738 17.07 -9.24 -14.88
N SER A 739 16.90 -8.03 -14.34
CA SER A 739 16.12 -7.01 -15.03
C SER A 739 16.95 -6.44 -16.18
N PRO A 740 16.32 -6.22 -17.34
CA PRO A 740 16.95 -5.48 -18.42
C PRO A 740 16.96 -3.96 -18.18
N ARG A 741 16.30 -3.46 -17.13
CA ARG A 741 16.38 -2.06 -16.71
C ARG A 741 17.72 -1.82 -16.03
N PRO A 742 18.58 -0.94 -16.57
CA PRO A 742 19.78 -0.53 -15.87
C PRO A 742 19.38 0.15 -14.57
N VAL A 743 19.97 -0.26 -13.45
CA VAL A 743 19.93 0.54 -12.22
C VAL A 743 20.51 1.90 -12.57
N THR A 744 19.66 2.92 -12.60
CA THR A 744 20.10 4.30 -12.77
C THR A 744 20.33 4.86 -11.38
N ALA A 745 21.59 4.87 -10.94
CA ALA A 745 21.95 5.65 -9.78
C ALA A 745 21.60 7.12 -10.08
N PRO A 746 20.86 7.83 -9.19
CA PRO A 746 20.56 9.23 -9.42
C PRO A 746 21.89 9.99 -9.64
N PRO A 747 21.92 10.96 -10.56
CA PRO A 747 23.11 11.75 -10.78
C PRO A 747 23.42 12.53 -9.50
N TYR A 748 24.53 12.19 -8.85
CA TYR A 748 25.06 12.98 -7.74
C TYR A 748 25.35 14.40 -8.24
N THR A 749 24.61 15.37 -7.71
CA THR A 749 24.90 16.79 -7.88
C THR A 749 25.39 17.27 -6.52
N PRO A 750 26.65 17.76 -6.39
CA PRO A 750 27.24 18.08 -5.09
C PRO A 750 26.38 19.01 -4.22
N ILE A 751 25.65 19.94 -4.85
CA ILE A 751 24.68 20.83 -4.24
C ILE A 751 23.50 20.98 -5.22
N PRO A 752 22.32 20.39 -4.95
CA PRO A 752 21.15 20.58 -5.78
C PRO A 752 20.62 22.01 -5.70
N LYS A 753 19.65 22.33 -6.57
CA LYS A 753 19.00 23.65 -6.55
C LYS A 753 18.04 23.74 -5.36
N ASN A 754 18.53 24.31 -4.26
CA ASN A 754 17.77 24.48 -3.04
C ASN A 754 16.65 25.53 -3.14
N PRO A 755 15.58 25.38 -2.33
CA PRO A 755 14.62 26.45 -2.11
C PRO A 755 15.33 27.65 -1.44
N SER A 756 14.83 28.87 -1.66
CA SER A 756 15.51 30.10 -1.24
C SER A 756 15.69 30.27 0.28
N TRP A 757 15.09 29.41 1.10
CA TRP A 757 15.18 29.42 2.56
C TRP A 757 16.19 28.40 3.12
N LEU A 758 16.80 27.57 2.27
CA LEU A 758 17.86 26.60 2.58
C LEU A 758 19.14 27.00 1.83
N SER A 759 20.25 27.20 2.53
CA SER A 759 21.54 27.51 1.89
C SER A 759 22.71 26.71 2.47
N TYR A 760 23.56 26.21 1.58
CA TYR A 760 24.91 25.76 1.90
C TYR A 760 25.82 26.99 2.11
N GLU A 761 26.64 26.97 3.15
CA GLU A 761 27.62 28.02 3.43
C GLU A 761 29.04 27.44 3.44
N GLU A 762 29.98 28.21 2.91
CA GLU A 762 31.41 27.84 2.87
C GLU A 762 32.09 27.85 4.24
N SER A 763 31.46 28.52 5.21
CA SER A 763 31.95 28.57 6.58
C SER A 763 30.83 28.84 7.57
N ALA A 764 30.86 28.13 8.70
CA ALA A 764 29.98 28.42 9.84
C ALA A 764 30.11 29.87 10.37
N LYS A 765 31.20 30.58 10.03
CA LYS A 765 31.35 32.01 10.34
C LYS A 765 30.39 32.91 9.56
N ASP A 766 29.84 32.43 8.45
CA ASP A 766 28.90 33.16 7.59
C ASP A 766 27.43 32.99 8.03
N PHE A 767 27.13 32.11 9.01
CA PHE A 767 25.76 31.92 9.54
C PHE A 767 25.09 33.20 10.06
N GLY A 768 25.86 34.26 10.33
CA GLY A 768 25.34 35.53 10.81
C GLY A 768 25.19 35.57 12.33
N ARG A 769 24.55 36.62 12.87
CA ARG A 769 24.34 36.78 14.32
C ARG A 769 22.92 36.37 14.71
N GLY A 770 22.80 35.58 15.77
CA GLY A 770 21.53 35.11 16.33
C GLY A 770 20.97 33.89 15.60
N GLY A 771 20.11 33.10 16.26
CA GLY A 771 19.63 31.81 15.78
C GLY A 771 20.09 30.67 16.70
N THR A 772 19.93 29.43 16.24
CA THR A 772 20.38 28.22 16.95
C THR A 772 21.13 27.31 16.00
N THR A 773 22.34 26.88 16.38
CA THR A 773 23.18 25.99 15.60
C THR A 773 23.23 24.61 16.24
N LEU A 774 22.85 23.60 15.46
CA LEU A 774 22.94 22.20 15.82
C LEU A 774 24.17 21.58 15.14
N LEU A 775 24.96 20.82 15.89
CA LEU A 775 25.94 19.89 15.35
C LEU A 775 25.24 18.56 15.06
N THR A 776 25.58 17.91 13.94
CA THR A 776 25.04 16.58 13.58
C THR A 776 26.10 15.71 12.92
N GLY A 777 25.92 14.40 12.99
CA GLY A 777 26.82 13.38 12.47
C GLY A 777 26.31 11.99 12.85
N ASP A 778 26.90 10.96 12.27
CA ASP A 778 26.40 9.59 12.31
C ASP A 778 27.51 8.59 11.96
N ASP A 779 27.24 7.28 12.10
CA ASP A 779 28.11 6.20 11.61
C ASP A 779 29.50 6.25 12.26
N ALA A 780 29.55 6.40 13.59
CA ALA A 780 30.82 6.36 14.33
C ALA A 780 31.21 4.92 14.67
N HIS A 781 30.26 4.01 14.92
CA HIS A 781 30.51 2.61 15.30
C HIS A 781 31.57 2.46 16.40
N MET A 782 31.49 3.28 17.45
CA MET A 782 32.51 3.27 18.49
C MET A 782 32.40 2.02 19.36
N VAL A 783 33.51 1.30 19.49
CA VAL A 783 33.64 0.11 20.33
C VAL A 783 34.55 0.42 21.52
N ALA A 784 34.10 0.16 22.74
CA ALA A 784 34.84 0.48 23.96
C ALA A 784 36.16 -0.29 24.08
N SER A 785 36.24 -1.46 23.44
CA SER A 785 37.45 -2.28 23.39
C SER A 785 38.50 -1.79 22.39
N ASP A 786 38.15 -0.86 21.50
CA ASP A 786 39.04 -0.28 20.49
C ASP A 786 39.03 1.27 20.49
N PRO A 787 39.56 1.91 21.55
CA PRO A 787 39.55 3.37 21.67
C PRO A 787 40.54 4.09 20.73
N GLY A 788 41.42 3.37 20.03
CA GLY A 788 42.40 3.91 19.07
C GLY A 788 41.87 4.02 17.63
N SER A 789 40.63 3.56 17.43
CA SER A 789 39.93 3.58 16.15
C SER A 789 39.80 4.99 15.56
N ALA A 790 39.66 5.05 14.23
CA ALA A 790 39.48 6.30 13.50
C ALA A 790 38.27 7.09 14.05
N ALA A 791 37.18 6.42 14.38
CA ALA A 791 36.00 7.02 14.99
C ALA A 791 36.28 7.68 16.35
N GLY A 792 37.01 6.98 17.23
CA GLY A 792 37.42 7.51 18.52
C GLY A 792 38.23 8.82 18.39
N HIS A 793 39.15 8.87 17.43
CA HIS A 793 39.97 10.06 17.15
C HIS A 793 39.21 11.17 16.41
N VAL A 794 38.30 10.83 15.49
CA VAL A 794 37.43 11.80 14.81
C VAL A 794 36.56 12.52 15.84
N MET A 795 35.94 11.80 16.77
CA MET A 795 35.15 12.40 17.84
C MET A 795 35.98 13.29 18.77
N ASP A 796 37.22 12.92 19.08
CA ASP A 796 38.14 13.78 19.84
C ASP A 796 38.47 15.08 19.08
N ALA A 797 38.77 14.98 17.78
CA ALA A 797 39.04 16.15 16.95
C ALA A 797 37.84 17.09 16.82
N ILE A 798 36.61 16.54 16.78
CA ILE A 798 35.37 17.33 16.83
C ILE A 798 35.26 18.04 18.19
N ALA A 799 35.45 17.33 19.30
CA ALA A 799 35.36 17.90 20.65
C ALA A 799 36.36 19.05 20.88
N GLU A 800 37.59 18.94 20.36
CA GLU A 800 38.59 20.01 20.40
C GLU A 800 38.15 21.26 19.61
N ARG A 801 37.37 21.06 18.55
CA ARG A 801 36.94 22.11 17.63
C ARG A 801 35.66 22.83 18.09
N VAL A 802 34.73 22.12 18.74
CA VAL A 802 33.43 22.66 19.18
C VAL A 802 33.54 23.99 19.94
N PRO A 803 34.47 24.21 20.89
CA PRO A 803 34.59 25.50 21.59
C PRO A 803 34.88 26.70 20.67
N GLY A 804 35.43 26.48 19.48
CA GLY A 804 35.65 27.50 18.45
C GLY A 804 34.48 27.70 17.49
N LEU A 805 33.42 26.90 17.64
CA LEU A 805 32.20 26.91 16.85
C LEU A 805 31.04 27.38 17.74
N ASN A 806 30.15 28.24 17.24
CA ASN A 806 28.98 28.69 18.00
C ASN A 806 27.88 27.63 17.98
N VAL A 807 28.16 26.45 18.54
CA VAL A 807 27.24 25.31 18.62
C VAL A 807 26.41 25.43 19.89
N ASP A 808 25.09 25.35 19.75
CA ASP A 808 24.18 25.40 20.89
C ASP A 808 23.85 24.00 21.43
N ARG A 809 23.85 22.98 20.54
CA ARG A 809 23.57 21.59 20.89
C ARG A 809 24.08 20.63 19.80
N ALA A 810 24.20 19.34 20.13
CA ALA A 810 24.39 18.26 19.16
C ALA A 810 23.14 17.38 19.04
N GLN A 811 22.89 16.89 17.83
CA GLN A 811 21.89 15.88 17.49
C GLN A 811 22.55 14.89 16.54
N PHE A 812 22.99 13.76 17.07
CA PHE A 812 23.49 12.65 16.29
C PHE A 812 22.34 11.88 15.65
N LEU A 813 22.63 11.16 14.57
CA LEU A 813 21.64 10.53 13.70
C LEU A 813 21.58 9.01 13.88
N GLY A 814 22.32 8.45 14.85
CA GLY A 814 22.45 7.02 15.11
C GLY A 814 23.85 6.42 14.84
N ASP A 815 23.92 5.10 15.02
CA ASP A 815 25.13 4.27 14.86
C ASP A 815 26.38 4.88 15.50
N MET A 816 26.22 5.50 16.68
CA MET A 816 27.33 6.04 17.45
C MET A 816 28.09 4.92 18.17
N SER A 817 27.41 3.83 18.52
CA SER A 817 27.97 2.54 18.95
C SER A 817 27.77 1.45 17.90
N ASP A 818 28.54 0.35 17.96
CA ASP A 818 28.57 -0.67 16.90
C ASP A 818 27.60 -1.86 17.08
N ASP A 819 27.24 -2.23 18.31
CA ASP A 819 26.46 -3.46 18.56
C ASP A 819 25.40 -3.35 19.69
N GLY A 820 25.15 -2.14 20.19
CA GLY A 820 24.18 -1.88 21.25
C GLY A 820 24.55 -2.48 22.62
N GLN A 821 25.78 -2.96 22.81
CA GLN A 821 26.22 -3.46 24.10
C GLN A 821 26.41 -2.29 25.10
N PRO A 822 26.11 -2.51 26.41
CA PRO A 822 26.20 -1.44 27.40
C PRO A 822 27.57 -0.76 27.51
N ALA A 823 28.66 -1.49 27.23
CA ALA A 823 30.01 -0.92 27.27
C ALA A 823 30.25 0.08 26.13
N ASP A 824 29.78 -0.25 24.92
CA ASP A 824 29.97 0.54 23.72
C ASP A 824 29.07 1.78 23.73
N LEU A 825 27.81 1.61 24.15
CA LEU A 825 26.90 2.74 24.41
C LEU A 825 27.46 3.72 25.46
N ALA A 826 28.05 3.21 26.55
CA ALA A 826 28.67 4.05 27.59
C ALA A 826 29.92 4.79 27.08
N TYR A 827 30.69 4.17 26.19
CA TYR A 827 31.85 4.80 25.56
C TYR A 827 31.44 5.89 24.57
N ALA A 828 30.43 5.64 23.74
CA ALA A 828 29.84 6.65 22.86
C ALA A 828 29.30 7.85 23.64
N ASP A 829 28.57 7.59 24.73
CA ASP A 829 28.06 8.60 25.67
C ASP A 829 29.19 9.44 26.29
N GLN A 830 30.30 8.82 26.69
CA GLN A 830 31.49 9.53 27.19
C GLN A 830 32.06 10.50 26.14
N LYS A 831 32.18 10.06 24.88
CA LYS A 831 32.72 10.87 23.77
C LYS A 831 31.79 12.04 23.42
N MET A 832 30.49 11.81 23.35
CA MET A 832 29.50 12.87 23.11
C MET A 832 29.46 13.90 24.24
N LYS A 833 29.63 13.48 25.51
CA LYS A 833 29.75 14.40 26.65
C LYS A 833 30.97 15.33 26.54
N ALA A 834 32.05 14.87 25.92
CA ALA A 834 33.29 15.65 25.78
C ALA A 834 33.12 16.88 24.86
N LEU A 835 32.07 16.93 24.04
CA LEU A 835 31.73 18.10 23.20
C LEU A 835 31.40 19.35 24.02
N GLY A 836 31.00 19.19 25.29
CA GLY A 836 30.69 20.31 26.18
C GLY A 836 29.39 21.05 25.89
N VAL A 837 28.53 20.51 25.00
CA VAL A 837 27.19 21.02 24.67
C VAL A 837 26.13 19.94 24.93
N PRO A 838 24.85 20.31 25.17
CA PRO A 838 23.79 19.31 25.26
C PRO A 838 23.70 18.48 23.98
N TYR A 839 23.63 17.16 24.09
CA TYR A 839 23.51 16.24 22.96
C TYR A 839 22.27 15.36 23.09
N ARG A 840 21.86 14.80 21.95
CA ARG A 840 20.88 13.72 21.81
C ARG A 840 21.28 12.84 20.63
N ASP A 841 20.73 11.65 20.59
CA ASP A 841 20.99 10.67 19.54
C ASP A 841 19.69 10.07 19.00
N VAL A 842 19.71 9.61 17.76
CA VAL A 842 18.67 8.74 17.19
C VAL A 842 19.14 7.31 17.38
N VAL A 843 18.26 6.33 17.57
CA VAL A 843 18.71 4.94 17.61
C VAL A 843 19.01 4.45 16.20
N GLY A 844 20.23 3.95 15.99
CA GLY A 844 20.61 3.28 14.75
C GLY A 844 20.48 1.75 14.81
N ASN A 845 20.53 1.09 13.66
CA ASN A 845 20.39 -0.36 13.56
C ASN A 845 21.60 -1.13 14.15
N HIS A 846 22.73 -0.46 14.37
CA HIS A 846 23.88 -0.99 15.11
C HIS A 846 23.79 -0.75 16.62
N GLU A 847 22.85 0.06 17.09
CA GLU A 847 22.73 0.41 18.51
C GLU A 847 21.68 -0.42 19.26
N ILE A 848 21.07 -1.35 18.54
CA ILE A 848 20.19 -2.39 19.05
C ILE A 848 20.93 -3.73 19.08
N SER A 849 20.66 -4.58 20.07
CA SER A 849 21.32 -5.89 20.19
C SER A 849 20.79 -6.96 19.22
N GLN A 850 20.34 -6.55 18.02
CA GLN A 850 19.92 -7.36 16.86
C GLN A 850 19.43 -8.78 17.20
N GLY A 851 18.22 -8.91 17.74
CA GLY A 851 17.59 -10.20 18.05
C GLY A 851 17.87 -10.75 19.46
N VAL A 852 18.65 -10.05 20.29
CA VAL A 852 18.86 -10.38 21.71
C VAL A 852 18.01 -9.46 22.59
N LEU A 853 17.25 -10.04 23.54
CA LEU A 853 16.45 -9.25 24.48
C LEU A 853 17.29 -8.71 25.65
N PRO A 854 17.09 -7.44 26.06
CA PRO A 854 16.20 -6.44 25.45
C PRO A 854 16.91 -5.53 24.42
N GLU A 855 16.41 -5.46 23.18
CA GLU A 855 17.04 -4.76 22.03
C GLU A 855 17.23 -3.25 22.27
N ASN A 856 16.16 -2.46 22.10
CA ASN A 856 16.18 -1.01 22.30
C ASN A 856 16.41 -0.57 23.76
N ALA A 857 16.30 -1.48 24.73
CA ALA A 857 16.31 -1.08 26.13
C ALA A 857 17.71 -0.70 26.66
N ASN A 858 18.78 -1.20 26.05
CA ASN A 858 20.14 -0.79 26.40
C ASN A 858 20.40 0.64 25.93
N PHE A 859 20.11 0.94 24.66
CA PHE A 859 20.15 2.30 24.11
C PHE A 859 19.33 3.26 24.98
N ALA A 860 18.08 2.89 25.28
CA ALA A 860 17.18 3.75 26.01
C ALA A 860 17.59 4.03 27.47
N GLN A 861 18.41 3.15 28.07
CA GLN A 861 18.99 3.40 29.40
C GLN A 861 20.06 4.48 29.39
N VAL A 862 20.76 4.65 28.27
CA VAL A 862 21.86 5.60 28.12
C VAL A 862 21.36 6.92 27.52
N PHE A 863 20.60 6.86 26.43
CA PHE A 863 20.20 8.02 25.62
C PHE A 863 18.73 8.46 25.78
N GLY A 864 17.88 7.60 26.35
CA GLY A 864 16.48 7.93 26.66
C GLY A 864 15.46 7.36 25.66
N ASP A 865 14.45 8.14 25.29
CA ASP A 865 13.43 7.69 24.34
C ASP A 865 14.05 7.40 22.96
N THR A 866 13.60 6.35 22.27
CA THR A 866 14.07 5.98 20.91
C THR A 866 13.45 6.86 19.83
N HIS A 867 12.27 7.40 20.09
CA HIS A 867 11.66 8.46 19.29
C HIS A 867 11.09 9.56 20.18
N TYR A 868 11.27 10.82 19.79
CA TYR A 868 10.95 11.98 20.63
C TYR A 868 10.86 13.27 19.83
N ALA A 869 10.31 14.32 20.43
CA ALA A 869 10.27 15.66 19.85
C ALA A 869 10.72 16.74 20.84
N TYR A 870 11.34 17.81 20.35
CA TYR A 870 11.77 18.96 21.15
C TYR A 870 11.95 20.22 20.30
N THR A 871 12.03 21.39 20.94
CA THR A 871 12.30 22.66 20.25
C THR A 871 13.76 23.08 20.39
N ALA A 872 14.38 23.54 19.30
CA ALA A 872 15.69 24.17 19.26
C ALA A 872 15.60 25.55 18.58
N GLY A 873 15.54 26.61 19.38
CA GLY A 873 15.35 27.96 18.86
C GLY A 873 14.03 28.11 18.11
N ALA A 874 14.10 28.42 16.82
CA ALA A 874 12.94 28.56 15.94
C ALA A 874 12.52 27.24 15.26
N ALA A 875 13.26 26.14 15.49
CA ALA A 875 12.95 24.82 14.95
C ALA A 875 12.21 23.94 15.96
N ASN A 876 11.24 23.18 15.47
CA ASN A 876 10.80 21.94 16.12
C ASN A 876 11.59 20.79 15.50
N VAL A 877 12.07 19.88 16.33
CA VAL A 877 12.83 18.69 15.92
C VAL A 877 12.00 17.48 16.31
N ILE A 878 11.71 16.61 15.35
CA ILE A 878 10.99 15.35 15.54
C ILE A 878 11.94 14.24 15.13
N VAL A 879 12.19 13.30 16.03
CA VAL A 879 13.06 12.14 15.84
C VAL A 879 12.21 10.88 15.83
N THR A 880 12.35 10.05 14.81
CA THR A 880 11.68 8.75 14.65
C THR A 880 12.69 7.60 14.75
N ASP A 881 12.23 6.44 15.18
CA ASP A 881 13.00 5.21 15.28
C ASP A 881 12.73 4.34 14.03
N ASN A 882 13.77 4.04 13.27
CA ASN A 882 13.66 3.09 12.16
C ASN A 882 14.82 2.09 12.15
N ALA A 883 15.38 1.76 13.32
CA ALA A 883 16.50 0.84 13.47
C ALA A 883 16.23 -0.58 12.94
N HIS A 884 14.96 -0.90 12.63
CA HIS A 884 14.53 -2.16 11.99
C HIS A 884 14.10 -1.97 10.52
N GLY A 885 14.66 -0.97 9.82
CA GLY A 885 14.41 -0.73 8.40
C GLY A 885 13.12 0.02 8.07
N GLY A 886 12.39 0.55 9.06
CA GLY A 886 11.10 1.22 8.85
C GLY A 886 10.42 1.59 10.17
N LEU A 887 9.36 2.40 10.09
CA LEU A 887 8.56 2.80 11.26
C LEU A 887 7.44 1.80 11.54
N LEU A 888 7.01 1.02 10.54
CA LEU A 888 6.08 -0.10 10.74
C LEU A 888 6.75 -1.33 11.35
N SER A 889 8.04 -1.53 11.05
CA SER A 889 8.84 -2.66 11.51
C SER A 889 9.51 -2.43 12.88
N SER A 890 9.41 -1.22 13.46
CA SER A 890 9.99 -0.90 14.77
C SER A 890 9.49 -1.84 15.86
N ASP A 891 10.38 -2.30 16.74
CA ASP A 891 10.12 -3.36 17.71
C ASP A 891 9.17 -2.98 18.87
N ALA A 892 8.83 -3.95 19.71
CA ALA A 892 8.00 -3.77 20.91
C ALA A 892 8.72 -3.08 22.08
N TYR A 893 10.03 -2.82 21.96
CA TYR A 893 10.89 -2.25 23.02
C TYR A 893 11.23 -0.78 22.78
N GLN A 894 10.82 -0.22 21.64
CA GLN A 894 10.84 1.21 21.38
C GLN A 894 10.25 1.99 22.56
N ARG A 895 10.80 3.17 22.79
CA ARG A 895 10.35 4.04 23.88
C ARG A 895 10.01 5.43 23.33
N PRO A 896 8.79 5.93 23.56
CA PRO A 896 7.64 5.26 24.20
C PRO A 896 7.10 4.05 23.41
N ALA A 897 6.42 3.12 24.09
CA ALA A 897 5.84 1.93 23.45
C ALA A 897 4.49 2.26 22.78
N GLU A 898 4.53 3.06 21.72
CA GLU A 898 3.35 3.46 20.93
C GLU A 898 3.64 3.40 19.42
N ALA A 899 2.60 3.25 18.59
CA ALA A 899 2.79 3.23 17.14
C ALA A 899 3.32 4.57 16.63
N GLN A 900 4.41 4.54 15.86
CA GLN A 900 5.16 5.75 15.51
C GLN A 900 4.44 6.64 14.50
N TYR A 901 3.74 6.11 13.49
CA TYR A 901 3.02 6.96 12.52
C TYR A 901 1.91 7.81 13.17
N PRO A 902 0.99 7.25 13.98
CA PRO A 902 0.04 8.06 14.73
C PRO A 902 0.72 9.12 15.62
N TRP A 903 1.83 8.74 16.27
CA TRP A 903 2.62 9.67 17.08
C TRP A 903 3.24 10.81 16.24
N LEU A 904 3.85 10.49 15.09
CA LEU A 904 4.45 11.46 14.17
C LEU A 904 3.39 12.44 13.66
N VAL A 905 2.23 11.95 13.23
CA VAL A 905 1.10 12.80 12.81
C VAL A 905 0.68 13.77 13.92
N LYS A 906 0.65 13.29 15.18
CA LYS A 906 0.35 14.11 16.34
C LYS A 906 1.41 15.20 16.55
N GLN A 907 2.70 14.88 16.43
CA GLN A 907 3.79 15.86 16.54
C GLN A 907 3.75 16.91 15.42
N LEU A 908 3.52 16.48 14.18
CA LEU A 908 3.35 17.37 13.02
C LEU A 908 2.17 18.33 13.24
N THR A 909 1.01 17.79 13.64
CA THR A 909 -0.20 18.60 13.91
C THR A 909 -0.01 19.58 15.08
N ALA A 910 0.80 19.21 16.07
CA ALA A 910 1.11 20.06 17.22
C ALA A 910 2.16 21.15 16.93
N ASN A 911 2.89 21.06 15.82
CA ASN A 911 3.97 21.99 15.52
C ASN A 911 3.48 23.44 15.37
N ARG A 912 4.18 24.38 16.00
CA ARG A 912 3.96 25.83 15.89
C ARG A 912 5.22 26.58 15.45
N SER A 913 6.33 25.87 15.25
CA SER A 913 7.61 26.44 14.85
C SER A 913 7.65 26.75 13.36
N LYS A 914 8.44 27.76 12.98
CA LYS A 914 8.64 28.18 11.57
C LYS A 914 9.63 27.29 10.82
N ALA A 915 10.42 26.51 11.56
CA ALA A 915 11.32 25.51 11.03
C ALA A 915 10.93 24.15 11.62
N LEU A 916 10.99 23.11 10.82
CA LEU A 916 10.77 21.73 11.21
C LEU A 916 11.93 20.88 10.68
N MET A 917 12.56 20.12 11.57
CA MET A 917 13.49 19.05 11.22
C MET A 917 12.83 17.72 11.57
N VAL A 918 12.72 16.84 10.58
CA VAL A 918 12.31 15.45 10.81
C VAL A 918 13.54 14.58 10.64
N ILE A 919 13.89 13.82 11.66
CA ILE A 919 15.14 13.08 11.75
C ILE A 919 14.83 11.59 11.86
N THR A 920 15.49 10.81 11.04
CA THR A 920 15.34 9.36 10.95
C THR A 920 16.72 8.78 10.65
N HIS A 921 17.09 7.64 11.22
CA HIS A 921 18.44 7.09 11.05
C HIS A 921 18.69 6.67 9.60
N GLU A 922 18.00 5.63 9.12
CA GLU A 922 18.13 5.22 7.71
C GLU A 922 17.29 6.13 6.80
N PRO A 923 17.78 6.55 5.62
CA PRO A 923 17.01 7.35 4.68
C PRO A 923 15.87 6.58 4.01
N ALA A 924 14.82 7.29 3.59
CA ALA A 924 13.76 6.70 2.77
C ALA A 924 14.32 6.17 1.43
N TYR A 925 15.22 6.95 0.83
CA TYR A 925 15.96 6.60 -0.38
C TYR A 925 17.43 6.92 -0.12
N ASP A 926 18.28 5.91 -0.26
CA ASP A 926 19.72 6.09 -0.09
C ASP A 926 20.25 6.98 -1.22
N PRO A 927 20.99 8.06 -0.87
CA PRO A 927 21.46 9.01 -1.85
C PRO A 927 22.64 8.52 -2.71
N HIS A 928 23.25 7.38 -2.35
CA HIS A 928 24.45 6.88 -3.00
C HIS A 928 24.13 5.79 -4.05
N PRO A 929 25.04 5.55 -5.02
CA PRO A 929 24.81 4.56 -6.08
C PRO A 929 24.54 3.14 -5.60
N GLU A 930 25.00 2.82 -4.39
CA GLU A 930 24.85 1.49 -3.80
C GLU A 930 23.42 1.25 -3.32
N ALA A 931 22.69 2.28 -2.92
CA ALA A 931 21.29 2.22 -2.50
C ALA A 931 20.89 1.07 -1.53
N ASN A 932 21.80 0.68 -0.64
CA ASN A 932 21.64 -0.43 0.30
C ASN A 932 21.42 0.03 1.75
N SER A 933 21.45 1.34 2.01
CA SER A 933 21.24 1.95 3.31
C SER A 933 19.98 2.80 3.31
N GLN A 934 18.82 2.15 3.27
CA GLN A 934 17.51 2.79 3.16
C GLN A 934 16.41 1.88 3.71
N PHE A 935 15.21 2.44 3.93
CA PHE A 935 14.02 1.70 4.40
C PHE A 935 13.85 0.33 3.69
N GLY A 936 13.55 -0.74 4.42
CA GLY A 936 13.33 -2.07 3.84
C GLY A 936 12.12 -2.12 2.89
N ASP A 937 11.08 -1.32 3.19
CA ASP A 937 9.84 -1.27 2.42
C ASP A 937 9.77 0.01 1.57
N ARG A 938 9.64 -0.17 0.24
CA ARG A 938 9.59 0.94 -0.73
C ARG A 938 8.24 1.66 -0.75
N TRP A 939 7.14 0.97 -0.45
CA TRP A 939 5.83 1.59 -0.28
C TRP A 939 5.81 2.47 0.98
N GLU A 940 6.33 1.95 2.09
CA GLU A 940 6.46 2.70 3.32
C GLU A 940 7.32 3.96 3.11
N ALA A 941 8.50 3.84 2.49
CA ALA A 941 9.37 4.97 2.17
C ALA A 941 8.63 6.07 1.38
N ARG A 942 7.85 5.67 0.37
CA ARG A 942 7.01 6.58 -0.41
C ARG A 942 5.96 7.27 0.45
N MET A 943 5.25 6.52 1.29
CA MET A 943 4.20 7.06 2.17
C MET A 943 4.76 7.98 3.24
N TYR A 944 5.95 7.68 3.76
CA TYR A 944 6.68 8.50 4.71
C TYR A 944 7.02 9.86 4.12
N LEU A 945 7.64 9.91 2.93
CA LEU A 945 7.91 11.18 2.24
C LEU A 945 6.61 11.89 1.82
N ARG A 946 5.57 11.16 1.40
CA ARG A 946 4.26 11.74 1.06
C ARG A 946 3.63 12.47 2.24
N LEU A 947 3.69 11.89 3.44
CA LEU A 947 3.20 12.50 4.67
C LEU A 947 3.92 13.83 4.95
N ILE A 948 5.24 13.84 4.89
CA ILE A 948 6.05 15.05 5.14
C ILE A 948 5.82 16.10 4.05
N GLN A 949 5.77 15.68 2.77
CA GLN A 949 5.48 16.58 1.65
C GLN A 949 4.10 17.25 1.80
N ARG A 950 3.08 16.49 2.19
CA ARG A 950 1.73 17.03 2.41
C ARG A 950 1.71 18.05 3.54
N TYR A 951 2.42 17.75 4.64
CA TYR A 951 2.59 18.70 5.73
C TYR A 951 3.25 20.00 5.23
N GLN A 952 4.37 19.92 4.49
CA GLN A 952 5.05 21.07 3.89
C GLN A 952 4.13 21.89 2.97
N GLN A 953 3.33 21.22 2.13
CA GLN A 953 2.44 21.88 1.17
C GLN A 953 1.26 22.60 1.84
N THR A 954 0.76 22.06 2.95
CA THR A 954 -0.36 22.62 3.71
C THR A 954 0.07 23.66 4.74
N HIS A 955 1.33 23.62 5.17
CA HIS A 955 1.91 24.53 6.17
C HIS A 955 2.97 25.45 5.55
N ARG A 956 2.58 26.25 4.55
CA ARG A 956 3.49 27.13 3.77
C ARG A 956 4.30 28.15 4.60
N GLY A 957 3.94 28.37 5.87
CA GLY A 957 4.68 29.21 6.81
C GLY A 957 5.79 28.49 7.60
N THR A 958 5.96 27.19 7.37
CA THR A 958 6.95 26.32 8.02
C THR A 958 7.90 25.78 6.96
N HIS A 959 9.21 25.98 7.13
CA HIS A 959 10.22 25.33 6.32
C HIS A 959 10.54 23.95 6.91
N VAL A 960 10.60 22.93 6.06
CA VAL A 960 10.76 21.53 6.47
C VAL A 960 12.01 20.95 5.83
N ILE A 961 12.90 20.37 6.62
CA ILE A 961 14.01 19.53 6.13
C ILE A 961 13.94 18.16 6.78
N MET A 962 14.47 17.16 6.09
CA MET A 962 14.72 15.83 6.65
C MET A 962 16.21 15.61 6.84
N LEU A 963 16.59 14.98 7.95
CA LEU A 963 17.98 14.64 8.28
C LEU A 963 18.11 13.13 8.42
N TYR A 964 19.15 12.57 7.80
CA TYR A 964 19.43 11.14 7.75
C TYR A 964 20.89 10.80 8.07
N GLY A 965 21.10 9.62 8.63
CA GLY A 965 22.40 8.96 8.83
C GLY A 965 22.56 7.76 7.89
N HIS A 966 23.21 6.70 8.40
CA HIS A 966 23.39 5.33 7.92
C HIS A 966 24.09 5.14 6.56
N ALA A 967 23.88 6.06 5.64
CA ALA A 967 24.39 6.00 4.28
C ALA A 967 25.79 6.63 4.16
N ARG A 968 26.74 6.26 5.04
CA ARG A 968 28.19 6.58 5.08
C ARG A 968 28.75 7.53 4.00
N GLY A 969 28.31 8.78 4.04
CA GLY A 969 28.75 9.91 3.23
C GLY A 969 27.88 11.15 3.47
N PHE A 970 28.32 12.30 2.94
CA PHE A 970 27.48 13.48 2.83
C PHE A 970 26.66 13.46 1.55
N ALA A 971 25.36 13.74 1.66
CA ALA A 971 24.53 14.01 0.50
C ALA A 971 23.48 15.08 0.78
N GLU A 972 23.12 15.84 -0.25
CA GLU A 972 21.99 16.77 -0.26
C GLU A 972 21.08 16.45 -1.45
N GLN A 973 19.78 16.31 -1.18
CA GLN A 973 18.77 16.00 -2.19
C GLN A 973 17.49 16.77 -1.95
N VAL A 974 16.71 16.99 -3.01
CA VAL A 974 15.33 17.47 -2.90
C VAL A 974 14.46 16.48 -3.67
N LEU A 975 13.78 15.59 -2.95
CA LEU A 975 13.08 14.45 -3.54
C LEU A 975 11.57 14.57 -3.43
N ASP A 976 10.86 14.15 -4.47
CA ASP A 976 9.43 13.84 -4.36
C ASP A 976 9.22 12.49 -3.64
N PRO A 977 7.97 12.10 -3.35
CA PRO A 977 7.68 10.84 -2.68
C PRO A 977 8.09 9.59 -3.45
N LEU A 978 8.41 9.67 -4.74
CA LEU A 978 8.90 8.54 -5.54
C LEU A 978 10.43 8.42 -5.50
N GLY A 979 11.11 9.27 -4.71
CA GLY A 979 12.56 9.31 -4.63
C GLY A 979 13.22 10.03 -5.82
N GLN A 980 12.44 10.81 -6.60
CA GLN A 980 12.97 11.51 -7.77
C GLN A 980 13.31 12.97 -7.45
N PRO A 981 14.42 13.51 -7.98
CA PRO A 981 14.76 14.92 -7.82
C PRO A 981 13.63 15.84 -8.31
N SER A 982 13.14 16.72 -7.43
CA SER A 982 12.01 17.60 -7.72
C SER A 982 12.15 18.95 -7.04
N ALA A 983 11.85 20.04 -7.74
CA ALA A 983 11.85 21.38 -7.16
C ALA A 983 10.75 21.58 -6.10
N ASP A 984 9.68 20.78 -6.15
CA ASP A 984 8.59 20.76 -5.17
C ASP A 984 8.72 19.60 -4.16
N GLY A 985 9.86 18.92 -4.18
CA GLY A 985 10.19 17.85 -3.24
C GLY A 985 10.44 18.34 -1.81
N VAL A 986 10.80 17.40 -0.94
CA VAL A 986 11.23 17.65 0.43
C VAL A 986 12.77 17.70 0.43
N PRO A 987 13.41 18.76 0.94
CA PRO A 987 14.86 18.80 1.12
C PRO A 987 15.33 17.79 2.17
N GLN A 988 16.38 17.05 1.84
CA GLN A 988 16.95 15.96 2.62
C GLN A 988 18.47 16.14 2.72
N LEU A 989 19.02 16.02 3.93
CA LEU A 989 20.45 16.09 4.18
C LEU A 989 20.90 14.81 4.88
N THR A 990 21.91 14.16 4.32
CA THR A 990 22.59 13.02 4.94
C THR A 990 23.94 13.49 5.47
N PHE A 991 24.19 13.25 6.77
CA PHE A 991 25.46 13.53 7.42
C PHE A 991 26.04 12.25 8.01
N ALA A 992 26.48 11.36 7.13
CA ALA A 992 26.99 10.06 7.53
C ALA A 992 28.50 9.95 7.30
N ASP A 993 29.16 9.52 8.36
CA ASP A 993 30.51 8.98 8.47
C ASP A 993 31.43 9.78 9.40
N LEU A 994 31.46 9.32 10.65
CA LEU A 994 32.31 9.78 11.74
C LEU A 994 33.50 8.85 12.00
N GLY A 995 33.90 7.97 11.06
CA GLY A 995 35.13 7.19 11.23
C GLY A 995 35.14 5.79 10.62
N MET A 996 34.29 5.53 9.62
CA MET A 996 34.06 4.25 8.97
C MET A 996 34.41 4.27 7.46
N PRO A 997 34.42 3.12 6.77
CA PRO A 997 34.61 3.12 5.32
C PRO A 997 33.39 3.73 4.60
N ALA A 998 33.60 4.90 3.96
CA ALA A 998 32.56 5.61 3.21
C ALA A 998 32.02 4.82 2.01
N TYR A 999 30.73 5.00 1.70
CA TYR A 999 30.05 4.40 0.54
C TYR A 999 30.25 5.16 -0.76
N ALA A 1000 30.72 6.41 -0.68
CA ALA A 1000 31.01 7.25 -1.83
C ALA A 1000 32.50 7.59 -1.94
N SER A 1001 32.92 8.04 -3.12
CA SER A 1001 34.24 8.67 -3.27
C SER A 1001 34.26 10.03 -2.56
N ALA A 1002 35.45 10.49 -2.17
CA ALA A 1002 35.59 11.73 -1.38
C ALA A 1002 35.09 13.00 -2.10
N ASP A 1003 35.16 13.04 -3.43
CA ASP A 1003 34.59 14.11 -4.26
C ASP A 1003 33.04 14.08 -4.32
N LYS A 1004 32.43 13.02 -3.79
CA LYS A 1004 30.98 12.82 -3.71
C LYS A 1004 30.46 12.74 -2.27
N GLY A 1005 31.20 13.32 -1.31
CA GLY A 1005 30.79 13.36 0.09
C GLY A 1005 31.31 12.21 0.96
N GLY A 1006 32.03 11.24 0.40
CA GLY A 1006 32.59 10.11 1.15
C GLY A 1006 33.86 10.48 1.91
N PHE A 1007 33.74 11.17 3.03
CA PHE A 1007 34.84 11.52 3.94
C PHE A 1007 34.37 11.78 5.36
N TYR A 1008 35.27 11.73 6.35
CA TYR A 1008 34.91 12.01 7.74
C TYR A 1008 34.49 13.45 7.94
N HIS A 1009 33.26 13.66 8.40
CA HIS A 1009 32.70 14.99 8.55
C HIS A 1009 31.62 15.06 9.64
N PHE A 1010 31.29 16.29 10.02
CA PHE A 1010 30.08 16.58 10.77
C PHE A 1010 29.34 17.75 10.12
N GLY A 1011 28.04 17.83 10.33
CA GLY A 1011 27.21 18.93 9.89
C GLY A 1011 27.08 20.01 10.95
N LEU A 1012 27.01 21.26 10.52
CA LEU A 1012 26.45 22.34 11.33
C LEU A 1012 25.20 22.88 10.65
N ILE A 1013 24.06 22.83 11.35
CA ILE A 1013 22.79 23.32 10.84
C ILE A 1013 22.34 24.49 11.69
N HIS A 1014 22.32 25.68 11.08
CA HIS A 1014 21.91 26.91 11.72
C HIS A 1014 20.49 27.31 11.31
N VAL A 1015 19.64 27.47 12.33
CA VAL A 1015 18.26 27.93 12.17
C VAL A 1015 18.16 29.38 12.60
N THR A 1016 17.83 30.25 11.66
CA THR A 1016 17.64 31.68 11.97
C THR A 1016 16.32 31.90 12.72
N PRO A 1017 16.14 33.04 13.41
CA PRO A 1017 14.85 33.39 14.04
C PRO A 1017 13.67 33.46 13.05
N SER A 1018 13.95 33.59 11.75
CA SER A 1018 12.92 33.56 10.70
C SER A 1018 12.51 32.16 10.26
N GLY A 1019 13.23 31.12 10.70
CA GLY A 1019 13.00 29.72 10.33
C GLY A 1019 13.73 29.28 9.06
N THR A 1020 14.67 30.08 8.53
CA THR A 1020 15.52 29.65 7.41
C THR A 1020 16.66 28.77 7.90
N PHE A 1021 17.08 27.81 7.08
CA PHE A 1021 18.18 26.91 7.36
C PHE A 1021 19.44 27.33 6.60
N ARG A 1022 20.56 27.27 7.28
CA ARG A 1022 21.90 27.38 6.69
C ARG A 1022 22.72 26.20 7.18
N PHE A 1023 23.55 25.61 6.35
CA PHE A 1023 24.37 24.50 6.80
C PHE A 1023 25.78 24.50 6.23
N THR A 1024 26.70 23.87 6.96
CA THR A 1024 28.06 23.56 6.49
C THR A 1024 28.35 22.08 6.65
N VAL A 1025 29.25 21.57 5.82
CA VAL A 1025 29.78 20.20 5.85
C VAL A 1025 31.23 20.31 6.28
N GLU A 1026 31.50 19.97 7.53
CA GLU A 1026 32.78 20.25 8.18
C GLU A 1026 33.68 19.00 8.15
N PRO A 1027 34.68 18.91 7.25
CA PRO A 1027 35.56 17.75 7.21
C PRO A 1027 36.46 17.70 8.45
N VAL A 1028 36.78 16.51 8.92
CA VAL A 1028 37.65 16.29 10.08
C VAL A 1028 39.07 15.99 9.62
N LEU A 1029 39.88 17.04 9.55
CA LEU A 1029 41.20 17.03 8.88
C LEU A 1029 42.37 17.07 9.86
N ALA A 1030 43.43 16.34 9.51
CA ALA A 1030 44.75 16.47 10.13
C ALA A 1030 45.62 17.52 9.41
N SER A 1031 45.53 17.62 8.08
CA SER A 1031 46.32 18.59 7.29
C SER A 1031 45.69 18.96 5.95
N ILE A 1032 46.14 20.08 5.34
CA ILE A 1032 45.78 20.50 3.98
C ILE A 1032 47.04 20.88 3.19
N ALA A 1033 47.20 20.30 2.01
CA ALA A 1033 48.24 20.66 1.04
C ALA A 1033 47.65 21.45 -0.14
N VAL A 1034 48.24 22.61 -0.48
CA VAL A 1034 47.78 23.49 -1.58
C VAL A 1034 48.68 23.34 -2.81
N THR A 1035 48.08 23.03 -3.95
CA THR A 1035 48.74 22.75 -5.24
C THR A 1035 48.40 23.82 -6.29
N GLY A 1036 49.37 24.18 -7.14
CA GLY A 1036 49.20 25.15 -8.22
C GLY A 1036 50.49 25.89 -8.58
N PRO A 1037 50.44 27.00 -9.34
CA PRO A 1037 51.64 27.79 -9.63
C PRO A 1037 52.26 28.40 -8.36
N SER A 1038 53.57 28.66 -8.39
CA SER A 1038 54.28 29.47 -7.38
C SER A 1038 54.59 30.88 -7.88
N SER A 1039 54.43 31.12 -9.19
CA SER A 1039 54.57 32.43 -9.82
C SER A 1039 53.61 32.61 -11.00
N LEU A 1040 53.20 33.86 -11.25
CA LEU A 1040 52.29 34.26 -12.33
C LEU A 1040 52.66 35.64 -12.86
N ALA A 1041 52.44 35.90 -14.15
CA ALA A 1041 52.55 37.27 -14.69
C ALA A 1041 51.35 38.12 -14.28
N ALA A 1042 51.53 39.43 -14.16
CA ALA A 1042 50.42 40.37 -13.94
C ALA A 1042 49.36 40.22 -15.06
N GLY A 1043 48.08 40.16 -14.68
CA GLY A 1043 46.96 39.90 -15.57
C GLY A 1043 46.65 38.41 -15.81
N ALA A 1044 47.54 37.49 -15.41
CA ALA A 1044 47.29 36.06 -15.55
C ALA A 1044 46.21 35.55 -14.59
N LYS A 1045 45.46 34.54 -15.05
CA LYS A 1045 44.48 33.80 -14.27
C LYS A 1045 44.95 32.36 -14.09
N ALA A 1046 44.70 31.78 -12.92
CA ALA A 1046 44.96 30.38 -12.61
C ALA A 1046 43.96 29.88 -11.57
N THR A 1047 43.98 28.60 -11.26
CA THR A 1047 43.19 28.01 -10.16
C THR A 1047 44.14 27.24 -9.26
N LEU A 1048 44.04 27.45 -7.95
CA LEU A 1048 44.69 26.57 -6.98
C LEU A 1048 43.74 25.44 -6.61
N THR A 1049 44.31 24.27 -6.39
CA THR A 1049 43.59 23.12 -5.82
C THR A 1049 44.18 22.79 -4.45
N ALA A 1050 43.44 22.07 -3.63
CA ALA A 1050 43.93 21.62 -2.35
C ALA A 1050 43.47 20.19 -2.06
N THR A 1051 44.31 19.45 -1.33
CA THR A 1051 44.04 18.08 -0.89
C THR A 1051 44.15 18.06 0.63
N GLY A 1052 43.10 17.60 1.30
CA GLY A 1052 43.08 17.35 2.73
C GLY A 1052 43.50 15.91 3.04
N THR A 1053 44.04 15.72 4.24
CA THR A 1053 44.22 14.40 4.85
C THR A 1053 43.37 14.37 6.12
N ALA A 1054 42.45 13.41 6.21
CA ALA A 1054 41.57 13.22 7.36
C ALA A 1054 42.34 12.77 8.60
N VAL A 1055 41.75 13.00 9.77
CA VAL A 1055 42.21 12.35 11.02
C VAL A 1055 42.12 10.83 10.84
N GLY A 1056 43.12 10.08 11.30
CA GLY A 1056 43.18 8.61 11.17
C GLY A 1056 43.21 7.91 12.53
N GLY A 1057 42.95 6.60 12.50
CA GLY A 1057 43.09 5.68 13.63
C GLY A 1057 44.18 4.65 13.39
N ASP A 1058 44.29 3.67 14.29
CA ASP A 1058 45.13 2.48 14.10
C ASP A 1058 44.42 1.37 13.31
N ASN A 1059 43.08 1.41 13.22
CA ASN A 1059 42.24 0.44 12.53
C ASN A 1059 42.03 0.74 11.02
N LEU A 1060 42.17 2.00 10.59
CA LEU A 1060 41.93 2.44 9.20
C LEU A 1060 43.00 3.43 8.70
N PRO A 1061 43.40 3.37 7.41
CA PRO A 1061 44.29 4.36 6.83
C PRO A 1061 43.61 5.74 6.75
N SER A 1062 44.40 6.83 6.90
CA SER A 1062 43.88 8.19 6.72
C SER A 1062 43.35 8.41 5.30
N LEU A 1063 42.11 8.88 5.21
CA LEU A 1063 41.49 9.26 3.96
C LEU A 1063 42.08 10.57 3.41
N THR A 1064 42.16 10.70 2.09
CA THR A 1064 42.45 11.96 1.42
C THR A 1064 41.26 12.43 0.60
N LEU A 1065 40.99 13.74 0.61
CA LEU A 1065 39.86 14.35 -0.10
C LEU A 1065 40.29 15.63 -0.82
N PRO A 1066 39.66 15.98 -1.95
CA PRO A 1066 39.77 17.33 -2.48
C PRO A 1066 39.12 18.31 -1.49
N ILE A 1067 39.76 19.46 -1.26
CA ILE A 1067 39.13 20.58 -0.54
C ILE A 1067 38.36 21.41 -1.55
N ALA A 1068 37.13 20.95 -1.80
CA ALA A 1068 36.12 21.52 -2.68
C ALA A 1068 34.74 21.02 -2.22
N ASP A 1069 33.65 21.59 -2.75
CA ASP A 1069 32.30 21.12 -2.47
C ASP A 1069 32.18 19.59 -2.67
N PRO A 1070 31.54 18.88 -1.74
CA PRO A 1070 30.71 19.41 -0.65
C PRO A 1070 31.47 19.83 0.62
N ALA A 1071 32.79 19.64 0.74
CA ALA A 1071 33.54 20.01 1.94
C ALA A 1071 33.63 21.55 2.10
N SER A 1072 33.03 22.10 3.15
CA SER A 1072 32.99 23.56 3.37
C SER A 1072 34.38 24.15 3.50
N HIS A 1073 34.66 25.19 2.71
CA HIS A 1073 36.01 25.74 2.62
C HIS A 1073 36.06 27.20 2.19
N VAL A 1074 37.07 27.93 2.65
CA VAL A 1074 37.23 29.36 2.33
C VAL A 1074 38.63 29.63 1.80
N TRP A 1075 38.72 30.05 0.54
CA TRP A 1075 39.92 30.61 -0.04
C TRP A 1075 40.08 32.09 0.33
N SER A 1076 41.32 32.49 0.65
CA SER A 1076 41.67 33.87 0.99
C SER A 1076 43.07 34.23 0.51
N SER A 1077 43.30 35.53 0.30
CA SER A 1077 44.61 36.07 -0.06
C SER A 1077 45.05 37.09 0.97
N SER A 1078 46.32 37.01 1.39
CA SER A 1078 46.93 37.96 2.33
C SER A 1078 47.03 39.38 1.75
N ASP A 1079 47.07 39.54 0.42
CA ASP A 1079 46.98 40.84 -0.26
C ASP A 1079 46.21 40.72 -1.58
N ARG A 1080 44.92 41.08 -1.55
CA ARG A 1080 44.02 41.07 -2.72
C ARG A 1080 44.45 42.01 -3.84
N ARG A 1081 45.33 42.98 -3.56
CA ARG A 1081 45.88 43.90 -4.57
C ARG A 1081 46.99 43.27 -5.39
N VAL A 1082 47.60 42.18 -4.91
CA VAL A 1082 48.62 41.40 -5.62
C VAL A 1082 47.97 40.21 -6.31
N VAL A 1083 47.20 39.40 -5.56
CA VAL A 1083 46.40 38.29 -6.09
C VAL A 1083 45.03 38.29 -5.42
N SER A 1084 43.95 38.37 -6.20
CA SER A 1084 42.62 38.05 -5.70
C SER A 1084 42.31 36.58 -5.95
N VAL A 1085 41.67 35.92 -5.00
CA VAL A 1085 41.19 34.53 -5.14
C VAL A 1085 39.69 34.52 -4.88
N ASP A 1086 38.97 33.77 -5.71
CA ASP A 1086 37.56 33.47 -5.53
C ASP A 1086 37.39 32.58 -4.31
N ARG A 1087 36.36 32.88 -3.52
CA ARG A 1087 36.21 32.33 -2.17
C ARG A 1087 35.95 30.82 -2.18
N SER A 1088 35.22 30.31 -3.16
CA SER A 1088 34.76 28.91 -3.23
C SER A 1088 35.51 28.08 -4.27
N THR A 1089 36.01 28.69 -5.35
CA THR A 1089 36.59 27.89 -6.45
C THR A 1089 38.12 27.81 -6.43
N GLY A 1090 38.79 28.65 -5.62
CA GLY A 1090 40.24 28.81 -5.67
C GLY A 1090 40.75 29.47 -6.97
N ALA A 1091 39.85 29.95 -7.83
CA ALA A 1091 40.19 30.68 -9.05
C ALA A 1091 40.79 32.04 -8.68
N LEU A 1092 41.96 32.36 -9.21
CA LEU A 1092 42.68 33.57 -8.86
C LEU A 1092 43.08 34.41 -10.06
N THR A 1093 43.24 35.72 -9.81
CA THR A 1093 43.71 36.71 -10.77
C THR A 1093 44.90 37.45 -10.18
N ALA A 1094 46.02 37.43 -10.89
CA ALA A 1094 47.21 38.19 -10.56
C ALA A 1094 47.06 39.64 -11.05
N HIS A 1095 47.26 40.62 -10.17
CA HIS A 1095 46.98 42.03 -10.46
C HIS A 1095 48.24 42.86 -10.72
N ARG A 1096 49.24 42.75 -9.84
CA ARG A 1096 50.46 43.56 -9.93
C ARG A 1096 51.64 42.84 -9.30
N PRO A 1097 52.88 43.21 -9.66
CA PRO A 1097 54.08 42.61 -9.08
C PRO A 1097 54.10 42.66 -7.55
N GLY A 1098 54.49 41.55 -6.94
CA GLY A 1098 54.55 41.41 -5.49
C GLY A 1098 54.37 39.96 -5.05
N THR A 1099 54.33 39.74 -3.74
CA THR A 1099 54.12 38.40 -3.16
C THR A 1099 52.86 38.41 -2.30
N ALA A 1100 52.01 37.40 -2.45
CA ALA A 1100 50.86 37.16 -1.59
C ALA A 1100 50.78 35.68 -1.21
N THR A 1101 50.35 35.41 0.02
CA THR A 1101 50.02 34.05 0.45
C THR A 1101 48.54 33.83 0.23
N VAL A 1102 48.21 32.85 -0.61
CA VAL A 1102 46.86 32.35 -0.77
C VAL A 1102 46.68 31.16 0.17
N SER A 1103 45.60 31.15 0.92
CA SER A 1103 45.29 30.11 1.91
C SER A 1103 43.90 29.56 1.66
N VAL A 1104 43.69 28.27 1.96
CA VAL A 1104 42.37 27.65 2.06
C VAL A 1104 42.20 27.13 3.48
N THR A 1105 41.06 27.44 4.09
CA THR A 1105 40.68 26.92 5.41
C THR A 1105 39.46 26.03 5.24
N SER A 1106 39.54 24.80 5.74
CA SER A 1106 38.44 23.83 5.77
C SER A 1106 38.61 22.96 7.02
N GLY A 1107 37.53 22.56 7.67
CA GLY A 1107 37.64 21.70 8.86
C GLY A 1107 38.35 22.35 10.07
N GLY A 1108 38.54 23.68 10.06
CA GLY A 1108 39.41 24.39 11.03
C GLY A 1108 40.92 24.31 10.72
N VAL A 1109 41.32 23.53 9.72
CA VAL A 1109 42.70 23.40 9.25
C VAL A 1109 42.96 24.38 8.11
N THR A 1110 44.18 24.93 8.02
CA THR A 1110 44.54 25.90 6.98
C THR A 1110 45.77 25.47 6.18
N GLY A 1111 45.59 25.25 4.89
CA GLY A 1111 46.67 25.07 3.91
C GLY A 1111 47.08 26.41 3.30
N LYS A 1112 48.36 26.57 2.95
CA LYS A 1112 48.91 27.83 2.44
C LYS A 1112 49.82 27.62 1.23
N ARG A 1113 49.81 28.58 0.30
CA ARG A 1113 50.77 28.66 -0.81
C ARG A 1113 51.15 30.12 -1.08
N THR A 1114 52.46 30.38 -1.14
CA THR A 1114 52.98 31.70 -1.48
C THR A 1114 53.13 31.84 -2.99
N LEU A 1115 52.56 32.91 -3.55
CA LEU A 1115 52.57 33.24 -4.97
C LEU A 1115 53.35 34.53 -5.21
N THR A 1116 54.24 34.52 -6.20
CA THR A 1116 54.95 35.72 -6.67
C THR A 1116 54.40 36.17 -8.01
N VAL A 1117 53.87 37.39 -8.06
CA VAL A 1117 53.43 38.02 -9.31
C VAL A 1117 54.62 38.76 -9.93
N THR A 1118 54.94 38.44 -11.18
CA THR A 1118 55.98 39.11 -11.97
C THR A 1118 55.37 40.17 -12.88
N GLY A 1119 56.19 41.16 -13.25
CA GLY A 1119 55.79 42.26 -14.14
C GLY A 1119 55.39 41.84 -15.54
#